data_AF-A0AAN4PJT7-F1
#
_entry.id   AF-A0AAN4PJT7-F1
#
_cell.length_a   1.000
_cell.length_b   1.000
_cell.length_c   1.000
_cell.angle_alpha   90.00
_cell.angle_beta   90.00
_cell.angle_gamma   90.00
#
_symmetry.space_group_name_H-M   'P 1'
#
loop_
_entity.id
_entity.type
_entity.pdbx_description
1 polymer ?
#
loop_
_entity_poly.entity_id
_entity_poly.type
_entity_poly.pdbx_seq_one_letter_code
_entity_poly.pdbx_strand_id
1 'polypeptide(L)'
;MSLGRKFKLNSGYEIPAVGLGTWRSAPHEVEDAVATALRVGYRHIDGAAVYLNEAEVGRGWKKSGVPREEIFLTSKLWNTHHHPSHVEEALDKTLKDLQTDYLDLYLPVDPVTKRFRLVDIPIGDTWAAMEKLVKAGKIRSIGVSNFTIEKIEELLKTAEIPPTVNQIEAHPYLLQPRLFQYLKENNILPVAYSPLGNNIFGAPRVVDDPAVIEIAKRLGKDPAGLLISWSVQRGSAAIPKSVTESRIQSNFQDFIIPDAEFEALSKLDRHQRYSYPFRWGVDVFGELGAEEAERRAEEHAAKLRESRCWEFNTSNGNESVDTPLAMNIFICVQKFLLDHCLWGPCLQYSNEIRAHPVLSFGRAITLEFHSDIHGFEPFNQLAGSDEIFQDAIRMKLAQNLGSVTKPLSDETSIVLEKHWSNDANWHEVALKPTNLKMVAQLLSKVFLGDKICRNPDWLRITVDYTVNTFLAAEDLRLWPRLIRPNMANFLPSCRKIRRELKEATKIITPVLLGLCAHAEVIQPLREKIVTVIQEEGWKKPALYKLKLMDSVLKESQRMKPVNITSMRRLALKDIKLSDGTLIPKGSSLLVSSHKMWDPDVYPNPETFDPYRFMRLRETPGHETSAQLVSPSPEHLGFGYGKHACPGRFYAANEVKIALCHILLKYDFKLPDGYTPTVRTRGISVSADPSAKLVIRRRQDEIAL
;
A
#
# COMPACT_ATOMS: atom_id res chain seq x y z
N MET A 1 24.50 11.35 -32.36
CA MET A 1 24.25 9.90 -32.32
C MET A 1 25.22 9.26 -31.33
N SER A 2 24.84 8.19 -30.64
CA SER A 2 25.73 7.45 -29.72
C SER A 2 26.95 6.90 -30.46
N LEU A 3 28.06 6.70 -29.75
CA LEU A 3 29.22 5.97 -30.27
C LEU A 3 28.98 4.45 -30.38
N GLY A 4 27.87 3.93 -29.82
CA GLY A 4 27.52 2.50 -29.92
C GLY A 4 28.51 1.57 -29.20
N ARG A 5 29.26 2.11 -28.23
CA ARG A 5 30.29 1.37 -27.50
C ARG A 5 29.68 0.19 -26.74
N LYS A 6 30.44 -0.90 -26.70
CA LYS A 6 30.13 -2.10 -25.92
C LYS A 6 31.36 -2.54 -25.15
N PHE A 7 31.13 -3.24 -24.04
CA PHE A 7 32.18 -3.91 -23.29
C PHE A 7 32.03 -5.41 -23.43
N LYS A 8 33.15 -6.10 -23.63
CA LYS A 8 33.20 -7.56 -23.63
C LYS A 8 33.20 -8.07 -22.19
N LEU A 9 32.27 -8.96 -21.89
CA LEU A 9 32.11 -9.61 -20.60
C LEU A 9 32.98 -10.88 -20.53
N ASN A 10 33.41 -11.26 -19.33
CA ASN A 10 34.15 -12.51 -19.13
C ASN A 10 33.30 -13.77 -19.41
N SER A 11 31.98 -13.62 -19.49
CA SER A 11 31.03 -14.64 -19.95
C SER A 11 31.03 -14.85 -21.47
N GLY A 12 31.76 -14.01 -22.23
CA GLY A 12 31.82 -14.04 -23.69
C GLY A 12 30.77 -13.18 -24.40
N TYR A 13 29.76 -12.68 -23.67
CA TYR A 13 28.76 -11.76 -24.20
C TYR A 13 29.27 -10.31 -24.24
N GLU A 14 28.51 -9.41 -24.88
CA GLU A 14 28.79 -7.97 -24.88
C GLU A 14 27.66 -7.21 -24.20
N ILE A 15 28.01 -6.17 -23.43
CA ILE A 15 27.04 -5.26 -22.81
C ILE A 15 27.18 -3.86 -23.43
N PRO A 16 26.06 -3.25 -23.89
CA PRO A 16 26.07 -1.86 -24.33
C PRO A 16 26.49 -0.91 -23.21
N ALA A 17 27.41 0.00 -23.53
CA ALA A 17 28.04 0.89 -22.56
C ALA A 17 27.06 1.89 -21.93
N VAL A 18 26.00 2.27 -22.65
CA VAL A 18 24.95 3.17 -22.17
C VAL A 18 23.63 2.41 -22.12
N GLY A 19 23.06 2.29 -20.92
CA GLY A 19 21.76 1.66 -20.68
C GLY A 19 20.75 2.60 -20.03
N LEU A 20 19.51 2.13 -19.89
CA LEU A 20 18.44 2.85 -19.22
C LEU A 20 18.13 2.22 -17.85
N GLY A 21 18.30 2.97 -16.77
CA GLY A 21 17.86 2.57 -15.44
C GLY A 21 16.36 2.85 -15.22
N THR A 22 15.65 1.92 -14.60
CA THR A 22 14.18 1.99 -14.41
C THR A 22 13.74 2.26 -12.96
N TRP A 23 14.68 2.45 -12.04
CA TRP A 23 14.40 2.66 -10.62
C TRP A 23 13.72 4.01 -10.33
N ARG A 24 12.74 4.02 -9.40
CA ARG A 24 11.96 5.19 -8.95
C ARG A 24 11.27 5.98 -10.08
N SER A 25 10.79 5.28 -11.10
CA SER A 25 9.80 5.83 -12.02
C SER A 25 8.40 5.74 -11.39
N ALA A 26 7.52 6.70 -11.69
CA ALA A 26 6.14 6.59 -11.24
C ALA A 26 5.42 5.46 -12.00
N PRO A 27 4.34 4.90 -11.45
CA PRO A 27 3.52 3.93 -12.17
C PRO A 27 3.12 4.47 -13.55
N HIS A 28 3.16 3.60 -14.57
CA HIS A 28 2.80 3.90 -15.96
C HIS A 28 3.79 4.74 -16.76
N GLU A 29 4.93 5.16 -16.21
CA GLU A 29 5.95 5.90 -16.96
C GLU A 29 7.00 4.98 -17.62
N VAL A 30 7.17 3.75 -17.12
CA VAL A 30 8.31 2.90 -17.48
C VAL A 30 8.12 2.27 -18.85
N GLU A 31 6.90 1.86 -19.17
CA GLU A 31 6.58 1.25 -20.46
C GLU A 31 6.97 2.17 -21.63
N ASP A 32 6.55 3.43 -21.58
CA ASP A 32 6.85 4.41 -22.62
C ASP A 32 8.33 4.80 -22.63
N ALA A 33 8.96 4.96 -21.46
CA ALA A 33 10.38 5.26 -21.36
C ALA A 33 11.26 4.17 -22.00
N VAL A 34 10.96 2.89 -21.72
CA VAL A 34 11.68 1.75 -22.32
C VAL A 34 11.42 1.68 -23.82
N ALA A 35 10.16 1.81 -24.25
CA ALA A 35 9.81 1.77 -25.67
C ALA A 35 10.51 2.89 -26.47
N THR A 36 10.59 4.09 -25.89
CA THR A 36 11.26 5.24 -26.48
C THR A 36 12.78 5.05 -26.50
N ALA A 37 13.39 4.60 -25.41
CA ALA A 37 14.83 4.35 -25.37
C ALA A 37 15.27 3.35 -26.43
N LEU A 38 14.56 2.23 -26.57
CA LEU A 38 14.88 1.21 -27.57
C LEU A 38 14.73 1.74 -29.02
N ARG A 39 13.71 2.57 -29.28
CA ARG A 39 13.53 3.26 -30.58
C ARG A 39 14.62 4.28 -30.88
N VAL A 40 15.13 4.96 -29.85
CA VAL A 40 16.26 5.90 -29.96
C VAL A 40 17.58 5.19 -30.24
N GLY A 41 17.69 3.92 -29.88
CA GLY A 41 18.87 3.08 -30.15
C GLY A 41 19.50 2.44 -28.92
N TYR A 42 18.95 2.66 -27.71
CA TYR A 42 19.40 1.91 -26.54
C TYR A 42 19.22 0.41 -26.79
N ARG A 43 20.13 -0.37 -26.24
CA ARG A 43 20.07 -1.83 -26.24
C ARG A 43 20.35 -2.42 -24.86
N HIS A 44 20.45 -1.62 -23.81
CA HIS A 44 20.64 -2.10 -22.44
C HIS A 44 19.56 -1.50 -21.55
N ILE A 45 18.73 -2.35 -20.93
CA ILE A 45 17.70 -1.92 -19.97
C ILE A 45 17.99 -2.58 -18.63
N ASP A 46 18.10 -1.75 -17.58
CA ASP A 46 18.37 -2.19 -16.22
C ASP A 46 17.08 -2.14 -15.38
N GLY A 47 16.67 -3.33 -14.94
CA GLY A 47 15.54 -3.58 -14.05
C GLY A 47 15.98 -4.23 -12.74
N ALA A 48 15.00 -4.50 -11.88
CA ALA A 48 15.13 -5.31 -10.68
C ALA A 48 13.74 -5.69 -10.16
N ALA A 49 13.61 -6.84 -9.52
CA ALA A 49 12.35 -7.26 -8.90
C ALA A 49 11.81 -6.23 -7.88
N VAL A 50 12.69 -5.60 -7.10
CA VAL A 50 12.31 -4.60 -6.09
C VAL A 50 11.82 -3.27 -6.66
N TYR A 51 12.02 -3.01 -7.95
CA TYR A 51 11.52 -1.79 -8.58
C TYR A 51 10.01 -1.86 -8.84
N LEU A 52 9.43 -3.06 -8.75
CA LEU A 52 7.99 -3.32 -8.89
C LEU A 52 7.40 -2.86 -10.22
N ASN A 53 8.23 -2.81 -11.27
CA ASN A 53 7.86 -2.31 -12.59
C ASN A 53 8.35 -3.20 -13.75
N GLU A 54 8.84 -4.42 -13.48
CA GLU A 54 9.30 -5.35 -14.53
C GLU A 54 8.22 -5.67 -15.57
N ALA A 55 6.95 -5.71 -15.16
CA ALA A 55 5.81 -5.86 -16.08
C ALA A 55 5.69 -4.70 -17.07
N GLU A 56 6.01 -3.47 -16.65
CA GLU A 56 6.05 -2.30 -17.53
C GLU A 56 7.24 -2.36 -18.48
N VAL A 57 8.41 -2.80 -17.99
CA VAL A 57 9.60 -3.03 -18.84
C VAL A 57 9.29 -4.06 -19.92
N GLY A 58 8.65 -5.17 -19.54
CA GLY A 58 8.20 -6.23 -20.45
C GLY A 58 7.29 -5.74 -21.58
N ARG A 59 6.31 -4.89 -21.23
CA ARG A 59 5.44 -4.27 -22.24
C ARG A 59 6.19 -3.24 -23.08
N GLY A 60 7.09 -2.48 -22.46
CA GLY A 60 7.86 -1.42 -23.11
C GLY A 60 8.78 -1.95 -24.20
N TRP A 61 9.51 -3.03 -23.95
CA TRP A 61 10.39 -3.60 -24.97
C TRP A 61 9.60 -4.24 -26.11
N LYS A 62 8.49 -4.92 -25.83
CA LYS A 62 7.59 -5.43 -26.89
C LYS A 62 7.02 -4.31 -27.74
N LYS A 63 6.56 -3.22 -27.10
CA LYS A 63 6.03 -2.03 -27.76
C LYS A 63 7.07 -1.34 -28.65
N SER A 64 8.36 -1.49 -28.35
CA SER A 64 9.44 -0.90 -29.16
C SER A 64 9.59 -1.53 -30.55
N GLY A 65 9.15 -2.79 -30.71
CA GLY A 65 9.38 -3.56 -31.93
C GLY A 65 10.81 -4.05 -32.15
N VAL A 66 11.74 -3.78 -31.23
CA VAL A 66 13.13 -4.27 -31.31
C VAL A 66 13.17 -5.77 -30.96
N PRO A 67 13.86 -6.62 -31.76
CA PRO A 67 14.01 -8.04 -31.46
C PRO A 67 14.65 -8.28 -30.10
N ARG A 68 14.15 -9.28 -29.35
CA ARG A 68 14.58 -9.56 -27.97
C ARG A 68 16.08 -9.83 -27.88
N GLU A 69 16.63 -10.51 -28.87
CA GLU A 69 18.05 -10.90 -28.97
C GLU A 69 19.01 -9.72 -29.14
N GLU A 70 18.51 -8.57 -29.61
CA GLU A 70 19.30 -7.33 -29.68
C GLU A 70 19.34 -6.58 -28.34
N ILE A 71 18.40 -6.89 -27.43
CA ILE A 71 18.26 -6.17 -26.16
C ILE A 71 19.01 -6.93 -25.08
N PHE A 72 19.87 -6.22 -24.35
CA PHE A 72 20.51 -6.66 -23.13
C PHE A 72 19.61 -6.30 -21.94
N LEU A 73 18.90 -7.29 -21.39
CA LEU A 73 18.03 -7.10 -20.21
C LEU A 73 18.72 -7.56 -18.93
N THR A 74 18.85 -6.62 -17.99
CA THR A 74 19.38 -6.87 -16.64
C THR A 74 18.25 -6.88 -15.62
N SER A 75 18.25 -7.86 -14.71
CA SER A 75 17.44 -7.83 -13.49
C SER A 75 18.25 -8.23 -12.26
N LYS A 76 17.65 -8.13 -11.07
CA LYS A 76 18.31 -8.34 -9.78
C LYS A 76 17.48 -9.21 -8.86
N LEU A 77 18.11 -10.22 -8.26
CA LEU A 77 17.56 -11.04 -7.20
C LEU A 77 17.45 -10.18 -5.94
N TRP A 78 16.23 -10.07 -5.40
CA TRP A 78 16.00 -9.30 -4.19
C TRP A 78 16.37 -10.08 -2.93
N ASN A 79 16.83 -9.36 -1.92
CA ASN A 79 17.40 -9.88 -0.68
C ASN A 79 16.55 -10.98 0.01
N THR A 80 15.23 -10.98 -0.16
CA THR A 80 14.33 -12.00 0.42
C THR A 80 14.37 -13.37 -0.25
N HIS A 81 15.09 -13.55 -1.37
CA HIS A 81 15.11 -14.78 -2.17
C HIS A 81 16.51 -15.39 -2.33
N HIS A 82 17.43 -15.13 -1.39
CA HIS A 82 18.80 -15.67 -1.43
C HIS A 82 18.88 -17.18 -1.13
N HIS A 83 17.89 -17.75 -0.45
CA HIS A 83 17.86 -19.18 -0.19
C HIS A 83 17.81 -19.96 -1.53
N PRO A 84 18.68 -20.98 -1.75
CA PRO A 84 18.82 -21.64 -3.05
C PRO A 84 17.51 -22.12 -3.69
N SER A 85 16.56 -22.62 -2.88
CA SER A 85 15.25 -23.07 -3.36
C SER A 85 14.34 -21.96 -3.89
N HIS A 86 14.63 -20.70 -3.59
CA HIS A 86 13.80 -19.55 -4.00
C HIS A 86 14.40 -18.78 -5.19
N VAL A 87 15.67 -19.03 -5.54
CA VAL A 87 16.36 -18.28 -6.60
C VAL A 87 15.70 -18.51 -7.96
N GLU A 88 15.38 -19.76 -8.29
CA GLU A 88 14.72 -20.10 -9.55
C GLU A 88 13.29 -19.56 -9.61
N GLU A 89 12.52 -19.67 -8.51
CA GLU A 89 11.17 -19.10 -8.42
C GLU A 89 11.17 -17.58 -8.65
N ALA A 90 12.13 -16.88 -8.05
CA ALA A 90 12.30 -15.44 -8.21
C ALA A 90 12.64 -15.07 -9.66
N LEU A 91 13.54 -15.83 -10.31
CA LEU A 91 13.87 -15.64 -11.71
C LEU A 91 12.65 -15.89 -12.61
N ASP A 92 11.92 -16.99 -12.40
CA ASP A 92 10.75 -17.35 -13.22
C ASP A 92 9.67 -16.26 -13.16
N LYS A 93 9.48 -15.65 -11.98
CA LYS A 93 8.60 -14.48 -11.84
C LYS A 93 9.13 -13.29 -12.65
N THR A 94 10.42 -12.97 -12.55
CA THR A 94 11.05 -11.89 -13.31
C THR A 94 10.93 -12.11 -14.82
N LEU A 95 11.21 -13.32 -15.31
CA LEU A 95 11.06 -13.72 -16.71
C LEU A 95 9.62 -13.55 -17.20
N LYS A 96 8.65 -13.97 -16.38
CA LYS A 96 7.22 -13.78 -16.66
C LYS A 96 6.83 -12.32 -16.75
N ASP A 97 7.25 -11.49 -15.80
CA ASP A 97 6.91 -10.06 -15.77
C ASP A 97 7.59 -9.31 -16.93
N LEU A 98 8.86 -9.60 -17.21
CA LEU A 98 9.58 -9.09 -18.38
C LEU A 98 9.09 -9.71 -19.69
N GLN A 99 8.29 -10.77 -19.63
CA GLN A 99 7.72 -11.50 -20.76
C GLN A 99 8.77 -12.04 -21.74
N THR A 100 9.84 -12.63 -21.20
CA THR A 100 10.95 -13.22 -21.97
C THR A 100 11.41 -14.53 -21.32
N ASP A 101 12.06 -15.41 -22.08
CA ASP A 101 12.49 -16.72 -21.60
C ASP A 101 13.89 -16.73 -20.98
N TYR A 102 14.65 -15.63 -21.13
CA TYR A 102 15.99 -15.52 -20.55
C TYR A 102 16.36 -14.08 -20.15
N LEU A 103 17.32 -13.94 -19.24
CA LEU A 103 18.00 -12.67 -18.92
C LEU A 103 19.41 -12.63 -19.52
N ASP A 104 19.86 -11.44 -19.91
CA ASP A 104 21.24 -11.24 -20.35
C ASP A 104 22.17 -11.11 -19.13
N LEU A 105 21.68 -10.48 -18.06
CA LEU A 105 22.40 -10.34 -16.79
C LEU A 105 21.47 -10.47 -15.57
N TYR A 106 21.87 -11.27 -14.59
CA TYR A 106 21.17 -11.37 -13.30
C TYR A 106 22.13 -11.13 -12.13
N LEU A 107 21.72 -10.27 -11.18
CA LEU A 107 22.59 -9.81 -10.09
C LEU A 107 21.94 -10.09 -8.72
N PRO A 108 22.57 -10.81 -7.78
CA PRO A 108 22.18 -10.72 -6.38
C PRO A 108 22.61 -9.37 -5.81
N VAL A 109 21.72 -8.77 -5.01
CA VAL A 109 22.04 -7.60 -4.22
C VAL A 109 22.56 -8.07 -2.88
N ASP A 110 23.59 -7.39 -2.35
CA ASP A 110 24.14 -7.73 -1.05
C ASP A 110 23.04 -7.74 0.06
N PRO A 111 22.84 -8.86 0.79
CA PRO A 111 21.78 -8.96 1.78
C PRO A 111 22.03 -8.03 2.98
N VAL A 112 21.00 -7.28 3.37
CA VAL A 112 21.04 -6.27 4.43
C VAL A 112 20.50 -6.86 5.75
N THR A 113 21.39 -7.43 6.56
CA THR A 113 21.04 -8.09 7.83
C THR A 113 21.01 -7.08 8.98
N LYS A 114 19.81 -6.78 9.51
CA LYS A 114 19.55 -6.33 10.91
C LYS A 114 18.12 -5.80 11.10
N ARG A 115 17.53 -5.15 10.08
CA ARG A 115 16.15 -4.59 10.15
C ARG A 115 15.10 -5.31 9.31
N PHE A 116 15.52 -6.13 8.35
CA PHE A 116 14.64 -7.07 7.64
C PHE A 116 14.95 -8.47 8.16
N ARG A 117 13.93 -9.30 8.38
CA ARG A 117 14.10 -10.76 8.56
C ARG A 117 14.56 -11.34 7.23
N LEU A 118 15.84 -11.19 6.93
CA LEU A 118 16.46 -11.87 5.80
C LEU A 118 16.98 -13.21 6.28
N VAL A 119 16.92 -14.18 5.38
CA VAL A 119 17.50 -15.50 5.61
C VAL A 119 19.02 -15.32 5.61
N ASP A 120 19.69 -15.69 6.68
CA ASP A 120 21.15 -15.69 6.78
C ASP A 120 21.70 -16.79 5.87
N ILE A 121 21.97 -16.44 4.62
CA ILE A 121 22.41 -17.38 3.57
C ILE A 121 23.79 -16.94 3.08
N PRO A 122 24.81 -17.81 3.19
CA PRO A 122 26.10 -17.58 2.58
C PRO A 122 25.95 -17.25 1.09
N ILE A 123 26.62 -16.22 0.61
CA ILE A 123 26.47 -15.78 -0.77
C ILE A 123 26.84 -16.87 -1.79
N GLY A 124 27.78 -17.76 -1.44
CA GLY A 124 28.16 -18.92 -2.25
C GLY A 124 26.98 -19.86 -2.54
N ASP A 125 26.06 -20.04 -1.60
CA ASP A 125 24.87 -20.88 -1.80
C ASP A 125 23.90 -20.24 -2.80
N THR A 126 23.66 -18.93 -2.67
CA THR A 126 22.89 -18.16 -3.65
C THR A 126 23.55 -18.22 -5.03
N TRP A 127 24.88 -18.07 -5.08
CA TRP A 127 25.63 -18.07 -6.32
C TRP A 127 25.59 -19.42 -7.03
N ALA A 128 25.80 -20.52 -6.32
CA ALA A 128 25.70 -21.87 -6.86
C ALA A 128 24.30 -22.16 -7.45
N ALA A 129 23.24 -21.61 -6.85
CA ALA A 129 21.90 -21.67 -7.43
C ALA A 129 21.80 -20.86 -8.73
N MET A 130 22.38 -19.65 -8.78
CA MET A 130 22.42 -18.82 -9.99
C MET A 130 23.25 -19.45 -11.12
N GLU A 131 24.36 -20.12 -10.80
CA GLU A 131 25.19 -20.85 -11.78
C GLU A 131 24.43 -21.99 -12.46
N LYS A 132 23.58 -22.71 -11.71
CA LYS A 132 22.67 -23.72 -12.28
C LYS A 132 21.71 -23.11 -13.29
N LEU A 133 21.22 -21.89 -13.06
CA LEU A 133 20.33 -21.17 -13.98
C LEU A 133 21.03 -20.69 -15.24
N VAL A 134 22.35 -20.41 -15.16
CA VAL A 134 23.19 -20.19 -16.34
C VAL A 134 23.31 -21.48 -17.16
N LYS A 135 23.66 -22.59 -16.51
CA LYS A 135 23.76 -23.92 -17.16
C LYS A 135 22.43 -24.37 -17.79
N ALA A 136 21.31 -23.98 -17.19
CA ALA A 136 19.96 -24.22 -17.71
C ALA A 136 19.55 -23.30 -18.87
N GLY A 137 20.36 -22.30 -19.22
CA GLY A 137 20.08 -21.36 -20.32
C GLY A 137 19.07 -20.25 -20.00
N LYS A 138 18.58 -20.15 -18.76
CA LYS A 138 17.67 -19.07 -18.32
C LYS A 138 18.39 -17.73 -18.12
N ILE A 139 19.70 -17.75 -17.93
CA ILE A 139 20.55 -16.56 -17.74
C ILE A 139 21.80 -16.70 -18.61
N ARG A 140 22.15 -15.66 -19.37
CA ARG A 140 23.39 -15.63 -20.16
C ARG A 140 24.62 -15.31 -19.31
N SER A 141 24.50 -14.31 -18.43
CA SER A 141 25.58 -13.88 -17.54
C SER A 141 25.08 -13.60 -16.13
N ILE A 142 25.92 -13.89 -15.13
CA ILE A 142 25.68 -13.52 -13.72
C ILE A 142 26.76 -12.56 -13.25
N GLY A 143 26.36 -11.61 -12.41
CA GLY A 143 27.25 -10.63 -11.78
C GLY A 143 26.76 -10.31 -10.40
N VAL A 144 27.33 -9.30 -9.73
CA VAL A 144 26.94 -8.86 -8.38
C VAL A 144 26.56 -7.37 -8.37
N SER A 145 25.88 -6.92 -7.31
CA SER A 145 25.62 -5.49 -7.09
C SER A 145 25.89 -5.09 -5.65
N ASN A 146 26.64 -3.99 -5.48
CA ASN A 146 27.10 -3.44 -4.20
C ASN A 146 28.09 -4.34 -3.43
N PHE A 147 28.95 -5.06 -4.13
CA PHE A 147 29.97 -5.90 -3.49
C PHE A 147 31.29 -5.14 -3.32
N THR A 148 31.92 -5.31 -2.16
CA THR A 148 33.30 -4.86 -1.90
C THR A 148 34.31 -5.87 -2.45
N ILE A 149 35.60 -5.52 -2.42
CA ILE A 149 36.68 -6.41 -2.87
C ILE A 149 36.63 -7.72 -2.07
N GLU A 150 36.54 -7.62 -0.75
CA GLU A 150 36.56 -8.75 0.19
C GLU A 150 35.39 -9.70 -0.07
N LYS A 151 34.20 -9.18 -0.39
CA LYS A 151 33.03 -9.99 -0.73
C LYS A 151 33.17 -10.71 -2.07
N ILE A 152 33.82 -10.07 -3.04
CA ILE A 152 34.11 -10.71 -4.33
C ILE A 152 35.15 -11.81 -4.12
N GLU A 153 36.21 -11.54 -3.35
CA GLU A 153 37.23 -12.55 -3.01
C GLU A 153 36.62 -13.74 -2.28
N GLU A 154 35.72 -13.51 -1.32
CA GLU A 154 34.98 -14.57 -0.62
C GLU A 154 34.12 -15.40 -1.59
N LEU A 155 33.39 -14.74 -2.48
CA LEU A 155 32.58 -15.40 -3.50
C LEU A 155 33.44 -16.27 -4.43
N LEU A 156 34.58 -15.74 -4.90
CA LEU A 156 35.49 -16.41 -5.82
C LEU A 156 36.12 -17.69 -5.24
N LYS A 157 36.11 -17.88 -3.91
CA LYS A 157 36.57 -19.14 -3.30
C LYS A 157 35.69 -20.33 -3.67
N THR A 158 34.43 -20.09 -4.01
CA THR A 158 33.42 -21.15 -4.27
C THR A 158 32.78 -21.07 -5.65
N ALA A 159 32.88 -19.92 -6.34
CA ALA A 159 32.30 -19.71 -7.65
C ALA A 159 33.00 -20.56 -8.73
N GLU A 160 32.21 -21.32 -9.50
CA GLU A 160 32.65 -21.95 -10.74
C GLU A 160 32.60 -20.96 -11.92
N ILE A 161 31.59 -20.09 -11.93
CA ILE A 161 31.41 -19.00 -12.90
C ILE A 161 31.74 -17.70 -12.18
N PRO A 162 32.86 -17.02 -12.51
CA PRO A 162 33.20 -15.74 -11.87
C PRO A 162 32.16 -14.66 -12.23
N PRO A 163 31.87 -13.70 -11.33
CA PRO A 163 30.95 -12.62 -11.63
C PRO A 163 31.45 -11.80 -12.82
N THR A 164 30.56 -11.52 -13.77
CA THR A 164 30.93 -10.77 -14.98
C THR A 164 30.88 -9.25 -14.79
N VAL A 165 30.07 -8.80 -13.84
CA VAL A 165 29.80 -7.40 -13.54
C VAL A 165 29.79 -7.20 -12.03
N ASN A 166 30.24 -6.03 -11.58
CA ASN A 166 29.83 -5.47 -10.29
C ASN A 166 29.11 -4.14 -10.53
N GLN A 167 27.79 -4.12 -10.29
CA GLN A 167 26.98 -2.92 -10.43
C GLN A 167 27.01 -2.10 -9.14
N ILE A 168 27.63 -0.92 -9.19
CA ILE A 168 27.95 -0.06 -8.05
C ILE A 168 27.57 1.39 -8.31
N GLU A 169 27.42 2.17 -7.23
CA GLU A 169 27.33 3.62 -7.36
C GLU A 169 28.67 4.16 -7.85
N ALA A 170 28.69 4.91 -8.94
CA ALA A 170 29.92 5.54 -9.41
C ALA A 170 29.60 6.81 -10.22
N HIS A 171 30.33 7.88 -9.90
CA HIS A 171 30.23 9.20 -10.53
C HIS A 171 31.41 10.05 -10.06
N PRO A 172 31.65 11.25 -10.61
CA PRO A 172 32.78 12.10 -10.22
C PRO A 172 32.99 12.34 -8.72
N TYR A 173 31.93 12.39 -7.90
CA TYR A 173 32.09 12.54 -6.44
C TYR A 173 32.46 11.24 -5.68
N LEU A 174 32.44 10.08 -6.34
CA LEU A 174 32.70 8.77 -5.75
C LEU A 174 33.44 7.88 -6.75
N LEU A 175 34.76 8.05 -6.81
CA LEU A 175 35.58 7.32 -7.78
C LEU A 175 35.72 5.84 -7.46
N GLN A 176 36.05 5.49 -6.22
CA GLN A 176 36.41 4.12 -5.80
C GLN A 176 37.58 3.52 -6.63
N PRO A 177 38.75 4.19 -6.70
CA PRO A 177 39.85 3.80 -7.59
C PRO A 177 40.37 2.38 -7.32
N ARG A 178 40.50 1.99 -6.04
CA ARG A 178 40.93 0.63 -5.66
C ARG A 178 39.97 -0.46 -6.17
N LEU A 179 38.67 -0.25 -5.99
CA LEU A 179 37.66 -1.19 -6.47
C LEU A 179 37.65 -1.27 -8.00
N PHE A 180 37.69 -0.14 -8.69
CA PHE A 180 37.76 -0.13 -10.17
C PHE A 180 39.00 -0.85 -10.70
N GLN A 181 40.16 -0.63 -10.08
CA GLN A 181 41.39 -1.31 -10.44
C GLN A 181 41.26 -2.82 -10.22
N TYR A 182 40.81 -3.25 -9.04
CA TYR A 182 40.60 -4.66 -8.72
C TYR A 182 39.62 -5.34 -9.69
N LEU A 183 38.48 -4.70 -9.98
CA LEU A 183 37.49 -5.22 -10.93
C LEU A 183 38.10 -5.41 -12.33
N LYS A 184 38.88 -4.42 -12.80
CA LYS A 184 39.58 -4.50 -14.09
C LYS A 184 40.60 -5.63 -14.13
N GLU A 185 41.43 -5.78 -13.09
CA GLU A 185 42.44 -6.84 -12.98
C GLU A 185 41.81 -8.25 -12.97
N ASN A 186 40.58 -8.37 -12.46
CA ASN A 186 39.84 -9.64 -12.42
C ASN A 186 38.87 -9.83 -13.61
N ASN A 187 38.93 -8.99 -14.66
CA ASN A 187 38.02 -9.02 -15.81
C ASN A 187 36.53 -8.95 -15.41
N ILE A 188 36.21 -8.17 -14.38
CA ILE A 188 34.84 -7.89 -13.92
C ILE A 188 34.49 -6.47 -14.36
N LEU A 189 33.42 -6.29 -15.12
CA LEU A 189 33.04 -4.97 -15.61
C LEU A 189 32.31 -4.15 -14.52
N PRO A 190 32.75 -2.92 -14.20
CA PRO A 190 31.95 -2.03 -13.38
C PRO A 190 30.74 -1.50 -14.17
N VAL A 191 29.55 -1.55 -13.57
CA VAL A 191 28.34 -0.88 -14.11
C VAL A 191 27.90 0.20 -13.14
N ALA A 192 27.98 1.46 -13.57
CA ALA A 192 27.71 2.64 -12.78
C ALA A 192 26.20 2.94 -12.72
N TYR A 193 25.60 2.76 -11.54
CA TYR A 193 24.28 3.33 -11.24
C TYR A 193 24.42 4.73 -10.62
N SER A 194 23.35 5.52 -10.71
CA SER A 194 23.34 6.95 -10.33
C SER A 194 24.48 7.77 -10.95
N PRO A 195 24.85 7.63 -12.24
CA PRO A 195 26.00 8.32 -12.82
C PRO A 195 25.87 9.86 -12.80
N LEU A 196 24.66 10.37 -12.62
CA LEU A 196 24.34 11.80 -12.54
C LEU A 196 24.29 12.33 -11.08
N GLY A 197 24.59 11.47 -10.11
CA GLY A 197 24.15 11.60 -8.73
C GLY A 197 22.65 11.31 -8.57
N ASN A 198 22.15 11.35 -7.34
CA ASN A 198 20.72 11.29 -7.06
C ASN A 198 20.33 12.25 -5.93
N ASN A 199 19.03 12.50 -5.77
CA ASN A 199 18.50 13.49 -4.82
C ASN A 199 17.73 12.85 -3.66
N ILE A 200 17.98 11.58 -3.34
CA ILE A 200 17.18 10.81 -2.37
C ILE A 200 17.14 11.51 -1.00
N PHE A 201 18.19 12.25 -0.65
CA PHE A 201 18.34 12.91 0.65
C PHE A 201 18.49 14.44 0.55
N GLY A 202 18.06 15.05 -0.57
CA GLY A 202 18.22 16.48 -0.80
C GLY A 202 19.68 16.91 -1.01
N ALA A 203 20.60 15.96 -1.17
CA ALA A 203 21.98 16.25 -1.53
C ALA A 203 22.04 16.81 -2.96
N PRO A 204 22.90 17.83 -3.23
CA PRO A 204 23.13 18.32 -4.57
C PRO A 204 23.57 17.18 -5.49
N ARG A 205 23.00 17.11 -6.70
CA ARG A 205 23.37 16.08 -7.67
C ARG A 205 24.64 16.49 -8.40
N VAL A 206 25.42 15.50 -8.84
CA VAL A 206 26.66 15.73 -9.60
C VAL A 206 26.37 16.51 -10.89
N VAL A 207 25.24 16.24 -11.55
CA VAL A 207 24.83 16.93 -12.78
C VAL A 207 24.55 18.43 -12.58
N ASP A 208 24.30 18.86 -11.35
CA ASP A 208 24.04 20.25 -10.99
C ASP A 208 25.32 20.99 -10.49
N ASP A 209 26.48 20.31 -10.48
CA ASP A 209 27.74 20.92 -10.03
C ASP A 209 28.18 22.03 -11.00
N PRO A 210 28.54 23.22 -10.51
CA PRO A 210 28.98 24.33 -11.35
C PRO A 210 30.15 23.98 -12.28
N ALA A 211 31.12 23.18 -11.82
CA ALA A 211 32.25 22.74 -12.65
C ALA A 211 31.79 21.80 -13.77
N VAL A 212 30.86 20.89 -13.49
CA VAL A 212 30.28 20.00 -14.52
C VAL A 212 29.53 20.83 -15.57
N ILE A 213 28.73 21.81 -15.14
CA ILE A 213 27.99 22.71 -16.03
C ILE A 213 28.93 23.55 -16.88
N GLU A 214 30.00 24.09 -16.30
CA GLU A 214 30.99 24.90 -17.02
C GLU A 214 31.76 24.07 -18.06
N ILE A 215 32.20 22.87 -17.69
CA ILE A 215 32.86 21.94 -18.61
C ILE A 215 31.92 21.58 -19.76
N ALA A 216 30.68 21.20 -19.45
CA ALA A 216 29.68 20.85 -20.45
C ALA A 216 29.43 22.02 -21.42
N LYS A 217 29.32 23.24 -20.89
CA LYS A 217 29.16 24.47 -21.69
C LYS A 217 30.35 24.71 -22.62
N ARG A 218 31.59 24.59 -22.14
CA ARG A 218 32.80 24.75 -22.97
C ARG A 218 32.86 23.74 -24.11
N LEU A 219 32.38 22.52 -23.88
CA LEU A 219 32.33 21.45 -24.87
C LEU A 219 31.09 21.50 -25.77
N GLY A 220 30.13 22.39 -25.51
CA GLY A 220 28.85 22.44 -26.24
C GLY A 220 27.99 21.19 -26.04
N LYS A 221 28.02 20.61 -24.83
CA LYS A 221 27.35 19.34 -24.47
C LYS A 221 26.37 19.53 -23.32
N ASP A 222 25.45 18.57 -23.18
CA ASP A 222 24.58 18.47 -22.01
C ASP A 222 25.35 17.91 -20.81
N PRO A 223 25.17 18.46 -19.58
CA PRO A 223 25.83 17.95 -18.37
C PRO A 223 25.61 16.46 -18.11
N ALA A 224 24.42 15.92 -18.39
CA ALA A 224 24.16 14.49 -18.20
C ALA A 224 24.94 13.65 -19.23
N GLY A 225 24.94 14.08 -20.49
CA GLY A 225 25.74 13.46 -21.55
C GLY A 225 27.24 13.46 -21.23
N LEU A 226 27.76 14.53 -20.63
CA LEU A 226 29.15 14.62 -20.15
C LEU A 226 29.45 13.56 -19.06
N LEU A 227 28.60 13.45 -18.04
CA LEU A 227 28.80 12.49 -16.94
C LEU A 227 28.67 11.03 -17.37
N ILE A 228 27.74 10.75 -18.30
CA ILE A 228 27.60 9.42 -18.92
C ILE A 228 28.88 9.10 -19.72
N SER A 229 29.34 10.04 -20.53
CA SER A 229 30.57 9.86 -21.34
C SER A 229 31.81 9.65 -20.45
N TRP A 230 31.89 10.35 -19.31
CA TRP A 230 32.95 10.18 -18.34
C TRP A 230 32.95 8.77 -17.75
N SER A 231 31.78 8.26 -17.37
CA SER A 231 31.63 6.88 -16.86
C SER A 231 32.12 5.86 -17.89
N VAL A 232 31.68 6.00 -19.14
CA VAL A 232 32.07 5.08 -20.22
C VAL A 232 33.55 5.18 -20.57
N GLN A 233 34.11 6.38 -20.66
CA GLN A 233 35.52 6.58 -20.98
C GLN A 233 36.45 6.05 -19.86
N ARG A 234 35.98 6.06 -18.61
CA ARG A 234 36.67 5.45 -17.47
C ARG A 234 36.64 3.91 -17.49
N GLY A 235 35.85 3.31 -18.39
CA GLY A 235 35.76 1.85 -18.55
C GLY A 235 34.62 1.19 -17.77
N SER A 236 33.55 1.93 -17.45
CA SER A 236 32.32 1.35 -16.89
C SER A 236 31.13 1.54 -17.83
N ALA A 237 30.16 0.62 -17.81
CA ALA A 237 28.86 0.93 -18.40
C ALA A 237 28.09 1.90 -17.49
N ALA A 238 27.21 2.73 -18.03
CA ALA A 238 26.41 3.69 -17.28
C ALA A 238 24.92 3.49 -17.53
N ILE A 239 24.12 3.51 -16.46
CA ILE A 239 22.66 3.30 -16.50
C ILE A 239 21.90 4.50 -15.91
N PRO A 240 21.92 5.68 -16.56
CA PRO A 240 21.12 6.83 -16.14
C PRO A 240 19.62 6.51 -16.17
N LYS A 241 18.85 7.11 -15.25
CA LYS A 241 17.39 7.02 -15.23
C LYS A 241 16.76 8.22 -15.94
N SER A 242 15.84 7.97 -16.86
CA SER A 242 14.97 9.01 -17.41
C SER A 242 13.63 8.41 -17.86
N VAL A 243 12.56 9.19 -17.70
CA VAL A 243 11.23 8.93 -18.30
C VAL A 243 10.84 10.02 -19.30
N THR A 244 11.68 11.05 -19.43
CA THR A 244 11.47 12.17 -20.35
C THR A 244 12.15 11.86 -21.67
N GLU A 245 11.39 11.83 -22.77
CA GLU A 245 11.87 11.48 -24.11
C GLU A 245 13.08 12.31 -24.56
N SER A 246 13.03 13.64 -24.43
CA SER A 246 14.15 14.52 -24.81
C SER A 246 15.44 14.21 -24.03
N ARG A 247 15.32 13.86 -22.74
CA ARG A 247 16.47 13.45 -21.92
C ARG A 247 16.97 12.06 -22.30
N ILE A 248 16.08 11.12 -22.62
CA ILE A 248 16.46 9.78 -23.12
C ILE A 248 17.32 9.93 -24.39
N GLN A 249 16.88 10.78 -25.32
CA GLN A 249 17.62 11.10 -26.54
C GLN A 249 18.96 11.77 -26.27
N SER A 250 19.01 12.78 -25.40
CA SER A 250 20.25 13.48 -25.04
C SER A 250 21.26 12.56 -24.35
N ASN A 251 20.80 11.77 -23.36
CA ASN A 251 21.62 10.86 -22.58
C ASN A 251 22.28 9.75 -23.42
N PHE A 252 21.71 9.42 -24.59
CA PHE A 252 22.27 8.40 -25.47
C PHE A 252 23.48 8.90 -26.27
N GLN A 253 23.67 10.22 -26.38
CA GLN A 253 24.70 10.81 -27.24
C GLN A 253 26.04 10.93 -26.52
N ASP A 254 26.58 9.78 -26.10
CA ASP A 254 27.92 9.71 -25.52
C ASP A 254 29.01 10.15 -26.53
N PHE A 255 30.13 10.65 -26.02
CA PHE A 255 31.25 11.15 -26.81
C PHE A 255 32.59 10.91 -26.10
N ILE A 256 33.70 11.25 -26.77
CA ILE A 256 35.04 11.21 -26.18
C ILE A 256 35.33 12.56 -25.54
N ILE A 257 35.53 12.57 -24.23
CA ILE A 257 35.91 13.76 -23.46
C ILE A 257 37.41 13.98 -23.65
N PRO A 258 37.87 15.21 -23.94
CA PRO A 258 39.31 15.49 -23.97
C PRO A 258 39.95 15.29 -22.59
N ASP A 259 41.23 14.91 -22.57
CA ASP A 259 41.93 14.49 -21.36
C ASP A 259 41.89 15.53 -20.24
N ALA A 260 42.03 16.82 -20.57
CA ALA A 260 42.02 17.90 -19.59
C ALA A 260 40.67 17.99 -18.83
N GLU A 261 39.55 17.91 -19.54
CA GLU A 261 38.21 17.90 -18.96
C GLU A 261 37.91 16.60 -18.22
N PHE A 262 38.37 15.46 -18.73
CA PHE A 262 38.23 14.17 -18.06
C PHE A 262 38.95 14.16 -16.70
N GLU A 263 40.18 14.67 -16.66
CA GLU A 263 40.95 14.81 -15.42
C GLU A 263 40.32 15.85 -14.47
N ALA A 264 39.79 16.96 -15.00
CA ALA A 264 39.08 17.95 -14.19
C ALA A 264 37.84 17.36 -13.49
N LEU A 265 37.06 16.54 -14.20
CA LEU A 265 35.92 15.82 -13.61
C LEU A 265 36.37 14.82 -12.55
N SER A 266 37.46 14.09 -12.80
CA SER A 266 37.99 13.11 -11.86
C SER A 266 38.50 13.74 -10.56
N LYS A 267 38.91 15.03 -10.59
CA LYS A 267 39.29 15.80 -9.39
C LYS A 267 38.12 16.22 -8.50
N LEU A 268 36.87 16.01 -8.93
CA LEU A 268 35.68 16.28 -8.10
C LEU A 268 35.46 15.22 -7.00
N ASP A 269 36.29 14.17 -6.96
CA ASP A 269 36.16 13.12 -5.95
C ASP A 269 36.18 13.69 -4.54
N ARG A 270 35.19 13.27 -3.76
CA ARG A 270 35.06 13.65 -2.35
C ARG A 270 34.46 12.52 -1.52
N HIS A 271 34.56 11.29 -2.02
CA HIS A 271 34.03 10.07 -1.39
C HIS A 271 32.55 10.19 -0.97
N GLN A 272 31.76 10.91 -1.76
CA GLN A 272 30.35 11.15 -1.45
C GLN A 272 29.48 10.09 -2.11
N ARG A 273 29.05 9.11 -1.32
CA ARG A 273 28.00 8.17 -1.69
C ARG A 273 26.61 8.78 -1.46
N TYR A 274 25.59 8.39 -2.22
CA TYR A 274 24.19 8.76 -2.07
C TYR A 274 23.32 7.58 -1.66
N SER A 275 23.63 6.37 -2.13
CA SER A 275 22.96 5.13 -1.70
C SER A 275 23.58 4.66 -0.39
N TYR A 276 22.89 4.92 0.71
CA TYR A 276 23.35 4.58 2.06
C TYR A 276 22.56 3.39 2.64
N PRO A 277 23.12 2.15 2.62
CA PRO A 277 22.53 1.02 3.32
C PRO A 277 22.52 1.19 4.84
N PHE A 278 23.36 2.06 5.42
CA PHE A 278 23.44 2.28 6.87
C PHE A 278 22.12 2.74 7.49
N ARG A 279 21.16 3.31 6.73
CA ARG A 279 19.80 3.60 7.25
C ARG A 279 19.08 2.34 7.77
N TRP A 280 19.55 1.18 7.32
CA TRP A 280 19.08 -0.14 7.74
C TRP A 280 19.94 -0.76 8.84
N GLY A 281 20.94 -0.04 9.36
CA GLY A 281 21.87 -0.50 10.39
C GLY A 281 23.01 -1.35 9.85
N VAL A 282 23.30 -1.27 8.54
CA VAL A 282 24.29 -2.11 7.87
C VAL A 282 25.33 -1.26 7.15
N ASP A 283 26.60 -1.47 7.48
CA ASP A 283 27.74 -0.87 6.79
C ASP A 283 28.24 -1.82 5.69
N VAL A 284 27.54 -1.83 4.56
CA VAL A 284 27.89 -2.69 3.41
C VAL A 284 29.29 -2.40 2.88
N PHE A 285 29.74 -1.14 2.94
CA PHE A 285 30.97 -0.68 2.27
C PHE A 285 32.15 -0.51 3.24
N GLY A 286 31.96 -0.74 4.55
CA GLY A 286 33.01 -0.56 5.55
C GLY A 286 33.47 0.90 5.70
N GLU A 287 32.66 1.86 5.25
CA GLU A 287 33.03 3.28 5.18
C GLU A 287 32.75 4.01 6.51
N LEU A 288 31.95 3.41 7.39
CA LEU A 288 31.35 4.10 8.53
C LEU A 288 31.65 3.42 9.88
N GLY A 289 31.77 2.10 9.90
CA GLY A 289 31.83 1.26 11.10
C GLY A 289 30.44 0.79 11.55
N ALA A 290 30.36 -0.43 12.08
CA ALA A 290 29.10 -1.06 12.46
C ALA A 290 28.33 -0.28 13.54
N GLU A 291 29.02 0.26 14.54
CA GLU A 291 28.41 1.05 15.62
C GLU A 291 27.84 2.38 15.10
N GLU A 292 28.59 3.10 14.28
CA GLU A 292 28.14 4.36 13.69
C GLU A 292 27.00 4.15 12.68
N ALA A 293 27.02 3.04 11.92
CA ALA A 293 25.92 2.65 11.06
C ALA A 293 24.64 2.38 11.85
N GLU A 294 24.75 1.68 12.99
CA GLU A 294 23.63 1.44 13.89
C GLU A 294 23.11 2.73 14.51
N ARG A 295 24.00 3.59 15.02
CA ARG A 295 23.67 4.91 15.56
C ARG A 295 22.93 5.77 14.54
N ARG A 296 23.44 5.88 13.30
CA ARG A 296 22.76 6.64 12.23
C ARG A 296 21.45 6.02 11.80
N ALA A 297 21.33 4.70 11.81
CA ALA A 297 20.06 4.01 11.55
C ALA A 297 19.03 4.35 12.64
N GLU A 298 19.45 4.40 13.90
CA GLU A 298 18.62 4.80 15.03
C GLU A 298 18.26 6.26 14.97
N GLU A 299 19.19 7.17 14.68
CA GLU A 299 18.92 8.59 14.44
C GLU A 299 17.97 8.81 13.26
N HIS A 300 18.11 8.05 12.18
CA HIS A 300 17.18 8.14 11.05
C HIS A 300 15.79 7.64 11.47
N ALA A 301 15.71 6.51 12.19
CA ALA A 301 14.47 6.02 12.76
C ALA A 301 13.89 6.97 13.82
N ALA A 302 14.74 7.67 14.56
CA ALA A 302 14.41 8.66 15.58
C ALA A 302 13.92 9.94 14.92
N LYS A 303 14.55 10.46 13.87
CA LYS A 303 14.04 11.56 13.03
C LYS A 303 12.72 11.21 12.37
N LEU A 304 12.54 9.96 11.94
CA LEU A 304 11.23 9.46 11.50
C LEU A 304 10.23 9.38 12.67
N ARG A 305 10.68 9.17 13.91
CA ARG A 305 9.88 9.20 15.16
C ARG A 305 9.69 10.62 15.75
N GLU A 306 10.56 11.59 15.48
CA GLU A 306 10.56 12.99 15.94
C GLU A 306 9.81 13.88 14.94
N SER A 307 9.91 13.58 13.64
CA SER A 307 8.86 14.01 12.69
C SER A 307 7.48 13.45 13.08
N ARG A 308 7.43 12.46 13.99
CA ARG A 308 6.23 11.99 14.70
C ARG A 308 6.00 12.61 16.09
N CYS A 309 7.01 13.15 16.79
CA CYS A 309 6.95 13.78 18.12
C CYS A 309 7.84 15.03 18.21
N TRP A 310 7.27 16.20 18.47
CA TRP A 310 8.02 17.36 18.98
C TRP A 310 7.51 17.68 20.39
N GLU A 311 8.43 17.67 21.36
CA GLU A 311 8.20 18.04 22.76
C GLU A 311 8.10 19.57 22.94
N PHE A 312 7.26 19.94 23.90
CA PHE A 312 7.07 21.29 24.42
C PHE A 312 8.22 21.62 25.38
N ASN A 313 8.83 22.79 25.20
CA ASN A 313 9.75 23.36 26.16
C ASN A 313 8.93 24.01 27.30
N THR A 314 9.20 23.61 28.54
CA THR A 314 8.53 24.10 29.75
C THR A 314 9.12 25.42 30.21
N SER A 315 8.30 26.46 30.36
CA SER A 315 8.60 27.58 31.26
C SER A 315 7.32 28.19 31.86
N ASN A 316 7.40 28.38 33.18
CA ASN A 316 6.53 29.16 34.07
C ASN A 316 5.16 28.52 34.37
N GLY A 317 4.67 28.43 35.60
CA GLY A 317 5.07 28.92 36.92
C GLY A 317 3.90 28.59 37.87
N ASN A 318 4.20 28.43 39.16
CA ASN A 318 3.29 28.07 40.25
C ASN A 318 1.90 28.75 40.21
N GLU A 319 0.87 28.02 40.64
CA GLU A 319 0.07 28.38 41.83
C GLU A 319 -0.87 27.23 42.25
N SER A 320 -0.93 27.00 43.55
CA SER A 320 -1.72 25.99 44.26
C SER A 320 -3.06 26.55 44.71
N VAL A 321 -4.19 25.83 44.53
CA VAL A 321 -5.38 26.00 45.40
C VAL A 321 -6.16 24.69 45.54
N ASP A 322 -6.55 24.43 46.78
CA ASP A 322 -7.31 23.30 47.34
C ASP A 322 -8.70 23.02 46.71
N THR A 323 -9.05 21.73 46.71
CA THR A 323 -10.40 21.15 46.55
C THR A 323 -11.35 21.54 47.70
N PRO A 324 -12.70 21.61 47.54
CA PRO A 324 -13.52 20.57 46.89
C PRO A 324 -14.76 21.08 46.10
N LEU A 325 -14.82 20.83 44.79
CA LEU A 325 -16.02 21.10 43.97
C LEU A 325 -16.16 20.10 42.81
N ALA A 326 -16.24 18.80 43.14
CA ALA A 326 -16.22 17.74 42.12
C ALA A 326 -17.54 17.52 41.36
N MET A 327 -18.64 18.19 41.70
CA MET A 327 -19.94 17.93 41.04
C MET A 327 -20.43 19.07 40.12
N ASN A 328 -20.06 20.32 40.36
CA ASN A 328 -20.50 21.46 39.53
C ASN A 328 -19.51 21.84 38.41
N ILE A 329 -18.27 21.35 38.46
CA ILE A 329 -17.30 21.48 37.35
C ILE A 329 -17.65 20.52 36.20
N PHE A 330 -18.38 19.44 36.45
CA PHE A 330 -18.69 18.42 35.44
C PHE A 330 -19.61 18.93 34.32
N ILE A 331 -20.47 19.92 34.60
CA ILE A 331 -21.35 20.54 33.60
C ILE A 331 -20.62 21.69 32.85
N CYS A 332 -19.72 22.43 33.52
CA CYS A 332 -18.95 23.48 32.86
C CYS A 332 -17.80 22.95 31.99
N VAL A 333 -17.15 21.82 32.34
CA VAL A 333 -16.07 21.24 31.53
C VAL A 333 -16.60 20.57 30.27
N GLN A 334 -17.82 20.01 30.29
CA GLN A 334 -18.48 19.56 29.06
C GLN A 334 -18.79 20.73 28.12
N LYS A 335 -19.17 21.91 28.66
CA LYS A 335 -19.39 23.11 27.87
C LYS A 335 -18.07 23.65 27.29
N PHE A 336 -17.00 23.68 28.08
CA PHE A 336 -15.67 24.13 27.65
C PHE A 336 -15.00 23.19 26.61
N LEU A 337 -15.22 21.86 26.70
CA LEU A 337 -14.73 20.90 25.70
C LEU A 337 -15.58 20.87 24.41
N LEU A 338 -16.84 21.30 24.48
CA LEU A 338 -17.71 21.45 23.31
C LEU A 338 -17.47 22.78 22.56
N ASP A 339 -17.04 23.84 23.25
CA ASP A 339 -16.79 25.16 22.67
C ASP A 339 -15.53 25.23 21.78
N HIS A 340 -14.68 24.20 21.75
CA HIS A 340 -13.49 24.13 20.86
C HIS A 340 -13.65 23.15 19.69
N CYS A 341 -14.82 22.50 19.57
CA CYS A 341 -15.21 21.87 18.31
C CYS A 341 -15.87 22.95 17.44
N LEU A 342 -15.23 23.35 16.34
CA LEU A 342 -15.83 24.23 15.34
C LEU A 342 -16.98 23.50 14.63
N TRP A 343 -18.17 23.49 15.23
CA TRP A 343 -19.38 22.82 14.73
C TRP A 343 -20.00 23.48 13.49
N GLY A 344 -19.65 24.74 13.19
CA GLY A 344 -20.24 25.53 12.10
C GLY A 344 -19.45 25.56 10.77
N PRO A 345 -18.13 25.88 10.74
CA PRO A 345 -17.47 26.22 9.48
C PRO A 345 -16.91 25.00 8.71
N CYS A 346 -16.64 23.85 9.31
CA CYS A 346 -15.91 22.76 8.63
C CYS A 346 -16.65 22.11 7.44
N LEU A 347 -17.97 22.32 7.33
CA LEU A 347 -18.83 21.66 6.32
C LEU A 347 -18.52 22.11 4.88
N GLN A 348 -18.31 23.41 4.69
CA GLN A 348 -18.03 24.03 3.40
C GLN A 348 -16.59 23.76 2.91
N TYR A 349 -15.68 23.41 3.84
CA TYR A 349 -14.27 23.12 3.55
C TYR A 349 -13.96 21.63 3.37
N SER A 350 -14.97 20.76 3.26
CA SER A 350 -14.77 19.31 3.05
C SER A 350 -13.86 18.99 1.85
N ASN A 351 -13.93 19.77 0.76
CA ASN A 351 -13.03 19.65 -0.39
C ASN A 351 -11.59 20.08 -0.12
N GLU A 352 -11.39 21.07 0.75
CA GLU A 352 -10.07 21.58 1.16
C GLU A 352 -9.42 20.64 2.19
N ILE A 353 -10.21 20.09 3.11
CA ILE A 353 -9.79 19.19 4.19
C ILE A 353 -9.40 17.78 3.67
N ARG A 354 -10.05 17.28 2.60
CA ARG A 354 -9.97 15.86 2.20
C ARG A 354 -8.57 15.34 1.88
N ALA A 355 -7.68 16.21 1.40
CA ALA A 355 -6.33 15.88 0.98
C ALA A 355 -5.28 16.83 1.58
N HIS A 356 -5.65 17.61 2.59
CA HIS A 356 -4.77 18.63 3.15
C HIS A 356 -3.52 17.98 3.80
N PRO A 357 -2.30 18.31 3.36
CA PRO A 357 -1.09 17.54 3.70
C PRO A 357 -0.72 17.62 5.18
N VAL A 358 -1.20 18.65 5.89
CA VAL A 358 -0.92 18.85 7.33
C VAL A 358 -2.05 18.34 8.25
N LEU A 359 -3.08 17.69 7.69
CA LEU A 359 -4.17 17.07 8.43
C LEU A 359 -4.00 15.55 8.46
N SER A 360 -3.82 14.99 9.66
CA SER A 360 -3.55 13.55 9.81
C SER A 360 -4.80 12.75 10.19
N PHE A 361 -5.17 11.79 9.35
CA PHE A 361 -6.19 10.77 9.68
C PHE A 361 -5.65 9.73 10.67
N GLY A 362 -4.44 9.22 10.45
CA GLY A 362 -3.85 8.17 11.29
C GLY A 362 -3.69 8.60 12.75
N ARG A 363 -3.22 9.83 13.00
CA ARG A 363 -3.13 10.37 14.37
C ARG A 363 -4.50 10.58 15.02
N ALA A 364 -5.52 10.93 14.24
CA ALA A 364 -6.87 11.06 14.76
C ALA A 364 -7.43 9.69 15.22
N ILE A 365 -7.17 8.62 14.46
CA ILE A 365 -7.55 7.26 14.84
C ILE A 365 -6.80 6.79 16.09
N THR A 366 -5.49 7.02 16.20
CA THR A 366 -4.74 6.67 17.43
C THR A 366 -5.30 7.34 18.68
N LEU A 367 -5.65 8.63 18.60
CA LEU A 367 -6.16 9.39 19.74
C LEU A 367 -7.56 8.97 20.17
N GLU A 368 -8.40 8.55 19.23
CA GLU A 368 -9.81 8.27 19.49
C GLU A 368 -10.08 6.81 19.83
N PHE A 369 -9.33 5.89 19.22
CA PHE A 369 -9.46 4.45 19.38
C PHE A 369 -8.34 3.85 20.24
N HIS A 370 -7.52 4.70 20.86
CA HIS A 370 -6.47 4.33 21.82
C HIS A 370 -5.57 3.21 21.28
N SER A 371 -5.14 3.35 20.01
CA SER A 371 -4.48 2.26 19.28
C SER A 371 -3.15 1.82 19.92
N ASP A 372 -2.58 2.68 20.76
CA ASP A 372 -1.40 2.46 21.61
C ASP A 372 -1.68 1.62 22.88
N ILE A 373 -2.94 1.29 23.17
CA ILE A 373 -3.34 0.52 24.35
C ILE A 373 -3.59 -0.95 24.02
N HIS A 374 -3.08 -1.84 24.88
CA HIS A 374 -3.22 -3.29 24.72
C HIS A 374 -4.70 -3.74 24.70
N GLY A 375 -5.11 -4.41 23.63
CA GLY A 375 -6.49 -4.73 23.26
C GLY A 375 -7.07 -3.92 22.09
N PHE A 376 -6.40 -2.86 21.64
CA PHE A 376 -6.81 -2.00 20.52
C PHE A 376 -5.83 -2.06 19.32
N GLU A 377 -4.89 -2.99 19.33
CA GLU A 377 -3.81 -3.12 18.35
C GLU A 377 -4.27 -3.20 16.89
N PRO A 378 -5.42 -3.83 16.55
CA PRO A 378 -5.89 -3.81 15.17
C PRO A 378 -6.08 -2.41 14.57
N PHE A 379 -6.32 -1.37 15.39
CA PHE A 379 -6.39 0.01 14.89
C PHE A 379 -5.03 0.63 14.61
N ASN A 380 -3.91 0.06 15.09
CA ASN A 380 -2.58 0.52 14.69
C ASN A 380 -2.35 0.37 13.19
N GLN A 381 -2.99 -0.64 12.56
CA GLN A 381 -2.92 -0.82 11.10
C GLN A 381 -3.73 0.24 10.33
N LEU A 382 -4.75 0.85 10.95
CA LEU A 382 -5.52 1.97 10.39
C LEU A 382 -4.87 3.33 10.68
N ALA A 383 -4.08 3.41 11.76
CA ALA A 383 -3.35 4.59 12.18
C ALA A 383 -1.96 4.75 11.52
N GLY A 384 -1.39 3.66 11.02
CA GLY A 384 -0.09 3.63 10.34
C GLY A 384 -0.10 4.31 8.97
N SER A 385 1.07 4.79 8.54
CA SER A 385 1.32 5.32 7.19
C SER A 385 1.63 4.24 6.16
N ASP A 386 1.73 2.98 6.56
CA ASP A 386 2.00 1.87 5.65
C ASP A 386 0.75 1.58 4.82
N GLU A 387 0.79 2.06 3.57
CA GLU A 387 -0.29 1.89 2.60
C GLU A 387 -0.51 0.40 2.27
N ILE A 388 0.38 -0.52 2.66
CA ILE A 388 0.31 -1.97 2.38
C ILE A 388 -1.03 -2.61 2.75
N PHE A 389 -1.62 -2.32 3.92
CA PHE A 389 -2.91 -2.91 4.30
C PHE A 389 -4.08 -2.30 3.49
N GLN A 390 -4.07 -0.98 3.31
CA GLN A 390 -5.07 -0.25 2.52
C GLN A 390 -4.99 -0.60 1.03
N ASP A 391 -3.79 -0.80 0.51
CA ASP A 391 -3.47 -1.15 -0.87
C ASP A 391 -3.73 -2.63 -1.12
N ALA A 392 -3.44 -3.53 -0.16
CA ALA A 392 -3.85 -4.93 -0.26
C ALA A 392 -5.37 -5.06 -0.36
N ILE A 393 -6.13 -4.28 0.43
CA ILE A 393 -7.59 -4.23 0.34
C ILE A 393 -8.04 -3.60 -0.99
N ARG A 394 -7.46 -2.47 -1.39
CA ARG A 394 -7.86 -1.76 -2.63
C ARG A 394 -7.49 -2.51 -3.91
N MET A 395 -6.32 -3.13 -3.96
CA MET A 395 -5.78 -3.80 -5.15
C MET A 395 -6.29 -5.24 -5.25
N LYS A 396 -6.18 -6.06 -4.19
CA LYS A 396 -6.52 -7.49 -4.30
C LYS A 396 -8.01 -7.77 -4.13
N LEU A 397 -8.73 -7.05 -3.27
CA LEU A 397 -10.16 -7.32 -3.04
C LEU A 397 -11.01 -6.79 -4.21
N ALA A 398 -10.77 -5.55 -4.65
CA ALA A 398 -11.58 -4.92 -5.72
C ALA A 398 -11.38 -5.58 -7.10
N GLN A 399 -10.17 -6.07 -7.40
CA GLN A 399 -9.87 -6.76 -8.66
C GLN A 399 -10.44 -8.18 -8.71
N ASN A 400 -10.63 -8.84 -7.55
CA ASN A 400 -11.15 -10.20 -7.45
C ASN A 400 -12.65 -10.26 -7.05
N LEU A 401 -13.38 -9.14 -7.06
CA LEU A 401 -14.82 -9.12 -6.72
C LEU A 401 -15.65 -10.10 -7.57
N GLY A 402 -15.26 -10.31 -8.83
CA GLY A 402 -15.94 -11.24 -9.73
C GLY A 402 -15.84 -12.71 -9.29
N SER A 403 -14.69 -13.15 -8.75
CA SER A 403 -14.46 -14.54 -8.35
C SER A 403 -15.05 -14.90 -6.98
N VAL A 404 -15.38 -13.90 -6.16
CA VAL A 404 -15.97 -14.11 -4.81
C VAL A 404 -17.49 -13.96 -4.78
N THR A 405 -18.12 -13.47 -5.85
CA THR A 405 -19.57 -13.18 -5.90
C THR A 405 -20.43 -14.43 -5.74
N LYS A 406 -20.16 -15.51 -6.50
CA LYS A 406 -20.92 -16.76 -6.39
C LYS A 406 -20.70 -17.47 -5.03
N PRO A 407 -19.46 -17.61 -4.52
CA PRO A 407 -19.24 -18.12 -3.17
C PRO A 407 -19.96 -17.34 -2.06
N LEU A 408 -20.08 -16.01 -2.19
CA LEU A 408 -20.85 -15.17 -1.26
C LEU A 408 -22.36 -15.40 -1.38
N SER A 409 -22.87 -15.59 -2.60
CA SER A 409 -24.27 -15.90 -2.86
C SER A 409 -24.69 -17.25 -2.25
N ASP A 410 -23.86 -18.28 -2.45
CA ASP A 410 -24.09 -19.61 -1.88
C ASP A 410 -24.07 -19.56 -0.35
N GLU A 411 -23.09 -18.86 0.22
CA GLU A 411 -22.96 -18.71 1.67
C GLU A 411 -24.12 -17.88 2.28
N THR A 412 -24.60 -16.87 1.56
CA THR A 412 -25.77 -16.08 1.95
C THR A 412 -27.01 -16.96 2.07
N SER A 413 -27.23 -17.86 1.10
CA SER A 413 -28.33 -18.82 1.16
C SER A 413 -28.26 -19.69 2.42
N ILE A 414 -27.08 -20.23 2.72
CA ILE A 414 -26.84 -21.09 3.88
C ILE A 414 -27.11 -20.36 5.20
N VAL A 415 -26.67 -19.10 5.32
CA VAL A 415 -26.90 -18.28 6.51
C VAL A 415 -28.40 -18.03 6.71
N LEU A 416 -29.10 -17.63 5.64
CA LEU A 416 -30.52 -17.33 5.71
C LEU A 416 -31.33 -18.58 6.04
N GLU A 417 -31.08 -19.71 5.38
CA GLU A 417 -31.76 -20.97 5.70
C GLU A 417 -31.57 -21.38 7.17
N LYS A 418 -30.38 -21.14 7.72
CA LYS A 418 -30.06 -21.48 9.12
C LYS A 418 -30.71 -20.52 10.13
N HIS A 419 -30.79 -19.23 9.83
CA HIS A 419 -31.16 -18.20 10.81
C HIS A 419 -32.54 -17.56 10.58
N TRP A 420 -33.06 -17.66 9.36
CA TRP A 420 -34.37 -17.17 8.93
C TRP A 420 -35.32 -18.32 8.55
N SER A 421 -34.84 -19.58 8.59
CA SER A 421 -35.59 -20.82 8.33
C SER A 421 -36.13 -20.94 6.90
N ASN A 422 -36.64 -22.12 6.52
CA ASN A 422 -37.37 -22.32 5.27
C ASN A 422 -38.88 -22.47 5.50
N ASP A 423 -39.40 -22.00 6.64
CA ASP A 423 -40.82 -22.15 6.97
C ASP A 423 -41.68 -21.27 6.05
N ALA A 424 -42.67 -21.89 5.41
CA ALA A 424 -43.65 -21.21 4.56
C ALA A 424 -44.69 -20.41 5.39
N ASN A 425 -44.75 -20.65 6.71
CA ASN A 425 -45.59 -19.89 7.64
C ASN A 425 -44.88 -18.63 8.14
N TRP A 426 -45.70 -17.63 8.48
CA TRP A 426 -45.21 -16.38 9.04
C TRP A 426 -44.63 -16.59 10.45
N HIS A 427 -43.42 -16.11 10.67
CA HIS A 427 -42.74 -16.17 11.96
C HIS A 427 -41.79 -14.99 12.16
N GLU A 428 -41.41 -14.72 13.42
CA GLU A 428 -40.56 -13.57 13.76
C GLU A 428 -39.06 -13.89 13.69
N VAL A 429 -38.27 -12.93 13.21
CA VAL A 429 -36.80 -12.98 13.25
C VAL A 429 -36.22 -11.67 13.79
N ALA A 430 -35.21 -11.79 14.66
CA ALA A 430 -34.50 -10.65 15.25
C ALA A 430 -33.39 -10.13 14.33
N LEU A 431 -33.51 -8.90 13.84
CA LEU A 431 -32.70 -8.41 12.71
C LEU A 431 -31.23 -8.16 13.04
N LYS A 432 -30.97 -7.45 14.14
CA LYS A 432 -29.61 -7.06 14.52
C LYS A 432 -28.68 -8.28 14.73
N PRO A 433 -29.03 -9.27 15.56
CA PRO A 433 -28.16 -10.42 15.77
C PRO A 433 -28.00 -11.31 14.54
N THR A 434 -29.03 -11.43 13.68
CA THR A 434 -28.90 -12.23 12.44
C THR A 434 -28.06 -11.53 11.38
N ASN A 435 -28.20 -10.21 11.22
CA ASN A 435 -27.41 -9.45 10.24
C ASN A 435 -25.93 -9.42 10.61
N LEU A 436 -25.60 -9.26 11.90
CA LEU A 436 -24.21 -9.32 12.35
C LEU A 436 -23.57 -10.69 12.11
N LYS A 437 -24.32 -11.78 12.32
CA LYS A 437 -23.86 -13.15 12.02
C LYS A 437 -23.68 -13.38 10.53
N MET A 438 -24.61 -12.87 9.71
CA MET A 438 -24.53 -12.96 8.25
C MET A 438 -23.27 -12.26 7.72
N VAL A 439 -23.05 -10.99 8.12
CA VAL A 439 -21.87 -10.22 7.69
C VAL A 439 -20.57 -10.90 8.16
N ALA A 440 -20.51 -11.36 9.41
CA ALA A 440 -19.33 -12.07 9.92
C ALA A 440 -19.02 -13.35 9.14
N GLN A 441 -20.05 -14.12 8.76
CA GLN A 441 -19.91 -15.38 8.02
C GLN A 441 -19.52 -15.15 6.56
N LEU A 442 -20.12 -14.17 5.89
CA LEU A 442 -19.78 -13.79 4.52
C LEU A 442 -18.37 -13.21 4.41
N LEU A 443 -17.96 -12.34 5.34
CA LEU A 443 -16.56 -11.86 5.41
C LEU A 443 -15.59 -13.01 5.65
N SER A 444 -15.89 -13.89 6.60
CA SER A 444 -15.01 -15.01 6.91
C SER A 444 -14.90 -16.01 5.76
N LYS A 445 -15.96 -16.17 4.93
CA LYS A 445 -15.93 -17.01 3.73
C LYS A 445 -14.89 -16.53 2.73
N VAL A 446 -14.81 -15.22 2.53
CA VAL A 446 -13.88 -14.63 1.56
C VAL A 446 -12.45 -14.60 2.08
N PHE A 447 -12.25 -14.28 3.36
CA PHE A 447 -10.90 -14.10 3.90
C PHE A 447 -10.27 -15.37 4.46
N LEU A 448 -11.08 -16.33 4.93
CA LEU A 448 -10.63 -17.50 5.67
C LEU A 448 -11.15 -18.83 5.09
N GLY A 449 -11.96 -18.76 4.04
CA GLY A 449 -12.50 -19.93 3.34
C GLY A 449 -13.50 -20.75 4.15
N ASP A 450 -13.90 -21.88 3.57
CA ASP A 450 -15.05 -22.69 4.02
C ASP A 450 -14.91 -23.28 5.41
N LYS A 451 -13.67 -23.54 5.84
CA LYS A 451 -13.39 -24.20 7.11
C LYS A 451 -13.65 -23.30 8.31
N ILE A 452 -13.41 -22.00 8.17
CA ILE A 452 -13.50 -21.06 9.30
C ILE A 452 -14.71 -20.15 9.23
N CYS A 453 -15.27 -19.94 8.04
CA CYS A 453 -16.42 -19.07 7.88
C CYS A 453 -17.67 -19.50 8.64
N ARG A 454 -17.77 -20.78 9.00
CA ARG A 454 -18.90 -21.34 9.75
C ARG A 454 -18.55 -21.69 11.19
N ASN A 455 -17.32 -21.43 11.65
CA ASN A 455 -16.90 -21.76 13.00
C ASN A 455 -17.66 -20.86 14.00
N PRO A 456 -18.45 -21.42 14.93
CA PRO A 456 -19.32 -20.64 15.81
C PRO A 456 -18.54 -19.75 16.77
N ASP A 457 -17.37 -20.19 17.25
CA ASP A 457 -16.50 -19.40 18.12
C ASP A 457 -15.87 -18.24 17.36
N TRP A 458 -15.42 -18.48 16.13
CA TRP A 458 -14.89 -17.44 15.25
C TRP A 458 -15.93 -16.37 14.93
N LEU A 459 -17.15 -16.78 14.57
CA LEU A 459 -18.24 -15.86 14.25
C LEU A 459 -18.67 -15.05 15.47
N ARG A 460 -18.77 -15.70 16.64
CA ARG A 460 -19.02 -15.04 17.92
C ARG A 460 -17.96 -13.98 18.19
N ILE A 461 -16.68 -14.35 18.11
CA ILE A 461 -15.56 -13.43 18.39
C ILE A 461 -15.53 -12.27 17.38
N THR A 462 -15.77 -12.53 16.09
CA THR A 462 -15.78 -11.49 15.04
C THR A 462 -16.85 -10.43 15.32
N VAL A 463 -18.05 -10.85 15.71
CA VAL A 463 -19.16 -9.97 16.09
C VAL A 463 -18.90 -9.29 17.43
N ASP A 464 -18.57 -10.07 18.45
CA ASP A 464 -18.43 -9.59 19.84
C ASP A 464 -17.25 -8.64 19.98
N TYR A 465 -16.08 -8.98 19.44
CA TYR A 465 -14.89 -8.13 19.49
C TYR A 465 -15.19 -6.78 18.85
N THR A 466 -15.79 -6.77 17.66
CA THR A 466 -16.11 -5.53 16.96
C THR A 466 -17.01 -4.63 17.80
N VAL A 467 -18.09 -5.16 18.37
CA VAL A 467 -19.03 -4.39 19.20
C VAL A 467 -18.37 -3.94 20.52
N ASN A 468 -17.68 -4.85 21.21
CA ASN A 468 -17.08 -4.59 22.52
C ASN A 468 -15.92 -3.59 22.43
N THR A 469 -15.22 -3.52 21.31
CA THR A 469 -14.14 -2.57 21.10
C THR A 469 -14.62 -1.12 20.98
N PHE A 470 -15.77 -0.86 20.35
CA PHE A 470 -16.36 0.49 20.37
C PHE A 470 -16.82 0.90 21.77
N LEU A 471 -17.44 -0.02 22.51
CA LEU A 471 -17.86 0.22 23.90
C LEU A 471 -16.66 0.46 24.82
N ALA A 472 -15.58 -0.31 24.67
CA ALA A 472 -14.35 -0.12 25.43
C ALA A 472 -13.66 1.21 25.11
N ALA A 473 -13.70 1.65 23.83
CA ALA A 473 -13.19 2.96 23.44
C ALA A 473 -14.01 4.11 24.05
N GLU A 474 -15.34 3.96 24.14
CA GLU A 474 -16.24 4.89 24.83
C GLU A 474 -15.93 4.99 26.32
N ASP A 475 -15.80 3.86 27.01
CA ASP A 475 -15.50 3.83 28.45
C ASP A 475 -14.16 4.50 28.78
N LEU A 476 -13.12 4.26 27.95
CA LEU A 476 -11.81 4.87 28.15
C LEU A 476 -11.78 6.38 27.90
N ARG A 477 -12.71 6.92 27.10
CA ARG A 477 -12.81 8.37 26.85
C ARG A 477 -13.27 9.14 28.09
N LEU A 478 -13.95 8.49 29.03
CA LEU A 478 -14.36 9.09 30.30
C LEU A 478 -13.18 9.38 31.24
N TRP A 479 -11.99 8.83 30.95
CA TRP A 479 -10.79 8.98 31.77
C TRP A 479 -9.78 9.95 31.12
N PRO A 480 -9.06 10.77 31.92
CA PRO A 480 -7.99 11.64 31.43
C PRO A 480 -6.87 10.83 30.74
N ARG A 481 -6.30 11.40 29.67
CA ARG A 481 -5.40 10.71 28.74
C ARG A 481 -4.23 9.99 29.41
N LEU A 482 -3.59 10.61 30.40
CA LEU A 482 -2.42 10.05 31.11
C LEU A 482 -2.75 8.81 31.94
N ILE A 483 -4.02 8.66 32.35
CA ILE A 483 -4.47 7.58 33.23
C ILE A 483 -5.07 6.40 32.43
N ARG A 484 -5.38 6.62 31.15
CA ARG A 484 -6.02 5.61 30.27
C ARG A 484 -5.26 4.29 30.19
N PRO A 485 -3.92 4.23 30.05
CA PRO A 485 -3.20 2.96 30.00
C PRO A 485 -3.39 2.13 31.26
N ASN A 486 -3.41 2.79 32.42
CA ASN A 486 -3.64 2.14 33.71
C ASN A 486 -5.10 1.70 33.83
N MET A 487 -6.06 2.57 33.50
CA MET A 487 -7.49 2.25 33.56
C MET A 487 -7.90 1.14 32.60
N ALA A 488 -7.26 1.04 31.44
CA ALA A 488 -7.48 -0.05 30.49
C ALA A 488 -7.20 -1.44 31.10
N ASN A 489 -6.35 -1.54 32.12
CA ASN A 489 -6.11 -2.80 32.85
C ASN A 489 -7.23 -3.17 33.82
N PHE A 490 -8.05 -2.20 34.25
CA PHE A 490 -9.11 -2.39 35.25
C PHE A 490 -10.52 -2.41 34.65
N LEU A 491 -10.74 -1.71 33.54
CA LEU A 491 -12.06 -1.63 32.90
C LEU A 491 -12.53 -3.01 32.37
N PRO A 492 -13.73 -3.48 32.76
CA PRO A 492 -14.26 -4.77 32.31
C PRO A 492 -14.37 -4.90 30.79
N SER A 493 -14.76 -3.82 30.10
CA SER A 493 -14.86 -3.75 28.64
C SER A 493 -13.49 -3.95 27.97
N CYS A 494 -12.43 -3.34 28.49
CA CYS A 494 -11.06 -3.49 28.00
C CYS A 494 -10.47 -4.88 28.29
N ARG A 495 -10.83 -5.50 29.42
CA ARG A 495 -10.46 -6.89 29.72
C ARG A 495 -11.14 -7.88 28.78
N LYS A 496 -12.41 -7.61 28.43
CA LYS A 496 -13.22 -8.44 27.53
C LYS A 496 -12.63 -8.50 26.12
N ILE A 497 -12.28 -7.36 25.53
CA ILE A 497 -11.69 -7.32 24.18
C ILE A 497 -10.32 -8.02 24.10
N ARG A 498 -9.48 -7.93 25.15
CA ARG A 498 -8.20 -8.64 25.21
C ARG A 498 -8.38 -10.15 25.26
N ARG A 499 -9.40 -10.62 25.99
CA ARG A 499 -9.76 -12.04 26.02
C ARG A 499 -10.22 -12.51 24.64
N GLU A 500 -11.07 -11.74 23.98
CA GLU A 500 -11.59 -12.03 22.64
C GLU A 500 -10.47 -12.06 21.58
N LEU A 501 -9.50 -11.14 21.65
CA LEU A 501 -8.32 -11.13 20.77
C LEU A 501 -7.41 -12.36 20.98
N LYS A 502 -7.23 -12.77 22.24
CA LYS A 502 -6.49 -14.00 22.59
C LYS A 502 -7.22 -15.26 22.12
N GLU A 503 -8.55 -15.28 22.19
CA GLU A 503 -9.39 -16.37 21.66
C GLU A 503 -9.33 -16.41 20.12
N ALA A 504 -9.41 -15.27 19.43
CA ALA A 504 -9.28 -15.16 17.97
C ALA A 504 -7.96 -15.76 17.45
N THR A 505 -6.85 -15.41 18.11
CA THR A 505 -5.50 -15.87 17.74
C THR A 505 -5.38 -17.39 17.82
N LYS A 506 -6.04 -18.03 18.79
CA LYS A 506 -6.04 -19.50 18.94
C LYS A 506 -6.80 -20.23 17.83
N ILE A 507 -7.79 -19.57 17.21
CA ILE A 507 -8.61 -20.16 16.15
C ILE A 507 -7.93 -20.00 14.78
N ILE A 508 -7.37 -18.83 14.50
CA ILE A 508 -6.70 -18.55 13.20
C ILE A 508 -5.35 -19.27 13.07
N THR A 509 -4.55 -19.31 14.15
CA THR A 509 -3.16 -19.76 14.08
C THR A 509 -3.01 -21.22 13.60
N PRO A 510 -3.78 -22.22 14.07
CA PRO A 510 -3.68 -23.59 13.58
C PRO A 510 -4.15 -23.77 12.13
N VAL A 511 -5.07 -22.93 11.66
CA VAL A 511 -5.60 -22.98 10.29
C VAL A 511 -4.59 -22.42 9.29
N LEU A 512 -3.92 -21.33 9.66
CA LEU A 512 -2.79 -20.80 8.89
C LEU A 512 -1.60 -21.77 8.87
N LEU A 513 -1.32 -22.44 9.99
CA LEU A 513 -0.24 -23.44 10.08
C LEU A 513 -0.57 -24.74 9.32
N GLY A 514 -1.83 -25.18 9.31
CA GLY A 514 -2.29 -26.34 8.54
C GLY A 514 -2.39 -26.08 7.03
N LEU A 515 -2.67 -24.84 6.60
CA LEU A 515 -2.60 -24.44 5.20
C LEU A 515 -1.15 -24.32 4.69
N CYS A 516 -0.19 -24.10 5.58
CA CYS A 516 1.24 -24.09 5.27
C CYS A 516 1.90 -25.48 5.31
N ALA A 517 1.20 -26.52 5.77
CA ALA A 517 1.76 -27.86 5.97
C ALA A 517 1.35 -28.92 4.93
N HIS A 518 0.45 -28.60 3.98
CA HIS A 518 -0.03 -29.53 2.94
C HIS A 518 -0.23 -28.82 1.59
N ALA A 519 0.85 -28.71 0.81
CA ALA A 519 0.87 -28.04 -0.50
C ALA A 519 0.28 -28.91 -1.63
N GLU A 520 0.15 -30.21 -1.41
CA GLU A 520 -0.35 -31.21 -2.37
C GLU A 520 -1.85 -31.10 -2.71
N VAL A 521 -2.63 -30.30 -1.96
CA VAL A 521 -4.09 -30.16 -2.17
C VAL A 521 -4.46 -28.92 -3.00
N ILE A 522 -3.49 -28.07 -3.35
CA ILE A 522 -3.74 -26.79 -4.05
C ILE A 522 -3.97 -27.00 -5.55
N GLN A 523 -3.32 -27.97 -6.17
CA GLN A 523 -3.39 -28.19 -7.61
C GLN A 523 -4.73 -28.80 -8.09
N PRO A 524 -5.34 -29.79 -7.40
CA PRO A 524 -6.64 -30.35 -7.80
C PRO A 524 -7.80 -29.35 -7.66
N LEU A 525 -7.67 -28.37 -6.75
CA LEU A 525 -8.63 -27.28 -6.55
C LEU A 525 -8.58 -26.24 -7.67
N ARG A 526 -7.40 -26.00 -8.27
CA ARG A 526 -7.24 -25.14 -9.45
C ARG A 526 -7.88 -25.75 -10.70
N GLU A 527 -7.71 -27.05 -10.89
CA GLU A 527 -8.21 -27.76 -12.08
C GLU A 527 -9.74 -27.78 -12.15
N LYS A 528 -10.43 -27.89 -10.99
CA LYS A 528 -11.90 -27.77 -10.92
C LYS A 528 -12.44 -26.34 -11.10
N ILE A 529 -11.63 -25.32 -10.83
CA ILE A 529 -12.01 -23.90 -11.04
C ILE A 529 -11.86 -23.51 -12.52
N VAL A 530 -10.85 -24.05 -13.22
CA VAL A 530 -10.64 -23.79 -14.66
C VAL A 530 -11.76 -24.41 -15.49
N THR A 531 -12.22 -25.60 -15.13
CA THR A 531 -13.26 -26.33 -15.89
C THR A 531 -14.64 -25.65 -15.80
N VAL A 532 -15.00 -25.06 -14.65
CA VAL A 532 -16.30 -24.37 -14.45
C VAL A 532 -16.35 -22.98 -15.10
N ILE A 533 -15.20 -22.35 -15.33
CA ILE A 533 -15.11 -21.00 -15.93
C ILE A 533 -15.12 -21.05 -17.47
N GLN A 534 -14.77 -22.19 -18.07
CA GLN A 534 -14.73 -22.33 -19.53
C GLN A 534 -16.11 -22.52 -20.18
N GLU A 535 -17.15 -22.93 -19.44
CA GLU A 535 -18.44 -23.28 -20.06
C GLU A 535 -19.52 -22.17 -20.00
N GLU A 536 -19.58 -21.27 -19.00
CA GLU A 536 -20.69 -20.27 -18.93
C GLU A 536 -20.34 -18.80 -18.58
N GLY A 537 -19.14 -18.49 -18.07
CA GLY A 537 -18.63 -17.12 -17.91
C GLY A 537 -19.28 -16.21 -16.83
N TRP A 538 -18.51 -15.23 -16.33
CA TRP A 538 -18.94 -14.26 -15.29
C TRP A 538 -18.43 -12.84 -15.60
N LYS A 539 -19.29 -11.93 -16.13
CA LYS A 539 -18.87 -10.59 -16.59
C LYS A 539 -19.31 -9.44 -15.65
N LYS A 540 -18.32 -8.63 -15.23
CA LYS A 540 -18.38 -7.36 -14.46
C LYS A 540 -19.50 -6.35 -14.83
N PRO A 541 -19.97 -6.21 -16.09
CA PRO A 541 -21.03 -5.27 -16.45
C PRO A 541 -22.43 -5.62 -15.93
N ALA A 542 -22.69 -6.86 -15.50
CA ALA A 542 -24.00 -7.28 -15.01
C ALA A 542 -24.36 -6.64 -13.66
N LEU A 543 -23.37 -6.51 -12.76
CA LEU A 543 -23.55 -5.91 -11.42
C LEU A 543 -23.72 -4.37 -11.46
N TYR A 544 -23.26 -3.71 -12.53
CA TYR A 544 -23.45 -2.26 -12.75
C TYR A 544 -24.87 -1.88 -13.20
N LYS A 545 -25.70 -2.86 -13.59
CA LYS A 545 -27.05 -2.64 -14.12
C LYS A 545 -28.15 -2.61 -13.03
N LEU A 546 -27.83 -2.93 -11.77
CA LEU A 546 -28.77 -2.95 -10.63
C LEU A 546 -29.05 -1.54 -10.06
N LYS A 547 -29.51 -0.62 -10.92
CA LYS A 547 -29.62 0.84 -10.63
C LYS A 547 -30.56 1.17 -9.46
N LEU A 548 -31.66 0.42 -9.30
CA LEU A 548 -32.64 0.62 -8.22
C LEU A 548 -32.09 0.16 -6.86
N MET A 549 -31.36 -0.95 -6.82
CA MET A 549 -30.74 -1.48 -5.60
C MET A 549 -29.63 -0.55 -5.06
N ASP A 550 -28.86 0.08 -5.96
CA ASP A 550 -27.91 1.15 -5.60
C ASP A 550 -28.61 2.34 -4.92
N SER A 551 -29.77 2.73 -5.45
CA SER A 551 -30.54 3.88 -4.97
C SER A 551 -31.11 3.65 -3.57
N VAL A 552 -31.70 2.48 -3.33
CA VAL A 552 -32.28 2.10 -2.02
C VAL A 552 -31.23 2.05 -0.92
N LEU A 553 -30.05 1.45 -1.21
CA LEU A 553 -28.96 1.37 -0.23
C LEU A 553 -28.32 2.72 0.06
N LYS A 554 -28.18 3.57 -0.95
CA LYS A 554 -27.65 4.92 -0.79
C LYS A 554 -28.62 5.79 0.01
N GLU A 555 -29.92 5.71 -0.25
CA GLU A 555 -30.96 6.42 0.51
C GLU A 555 -31.07 5.92 1.96
N SER A 556 -30.92 4.61 2.19
CA SER A 556 -30.88 4.06 3.57
C SER A 556 -29.66 4.58 4.34
N GLN A 557 -28.51 4.72 3.70
CA GLN A 557 -27.30 5.29 4.29
C GLN A 557 -27.43 6.80 4.49
N ARG A 558 -28.15 7.52 3.61
CA ARG A 558 -28.49 8.94 3.75
C ARG A 558 -29.32 9.22 4.99
N MET A 559 -30.41 8.47 5.15
CA MET A 559 -31.33 8.62 6.29
C MET A 559 -30.69 8.23 7.62
N LYS A 560 -29.71 7.30 7.60
CA LYS A 560 -29.13 6.66 8.79
C LYS A 560 -27.62 6.36 8.61
N PRO A 561 -26.74 7.37 8.57
CA PRO A 561 -25.30 7.14 8.51
C PRO A 561 -24.80 6.55 9.84
N VAL A 562 -23.76 5.69 9.76
CA VAL A 562 -23.17 5.04 10.95
C VAL A 562 -22.70 6.05 12.01
N ASN A 563 -22.23 7.23 11.56
CA ASN A 563 -21.87 8.36 12.41
C ASN A 563 -22.40 9.67 11.80
N ILE A 564 -22.79 10.62 12.65
CA ILE A 564 -23.26 11.96 12.26
C ILE A 564 -22.06 12.86 11.86
N THR A 565 -20.85 12.49 12.27
CA THR A 565 -19.58 13.14 11.89
C THR A 565 -18.64 12.16 11.20
N SER A 566 -17.90 12.65 10.20
CA SER A 566 -16.97 11.87 9.36
C SER A 566 -15.67 12.66 9.13
N MET A 567 -14.76 12.13 8.30
CA MET A 567 -13.52 12.79 7.88
C MET A 567 -12.65 13.33 9.03
N ARG A 568 -12.39 12.50 10.03
CA ARG A 568 -11.61 12.88 11.22
C ARG A 568 -10.19 13.32 10.87
N ARG A 569 -9.76 14.48 11.37
CA ARG A 569 -8.41 14.99 11.16
C ARG A 569 -7.86 15.66 12.42
N LEU A 570 -6.57 15.54 12.64
CA LEU A 570 -5.84 16.36 13.61
C LEU A 570 -5.02 17.42 12.86
N ALA A 571 -5.16 18.69 13.25
CA ALA A 571 -4.33 19.78 12.73
C ALA A 571 -2.90 19.66 13.29
N LEU A 572 -1.91 19.36 12.44
CA LEU A 572 -0.51 19.22 12.87
C LEU A 572 0.23 20.56 12.99
N LYS A 573 -0.34 21.63 12.40
CA LYS A 573 0.12 23.02 12.42
C LYS A 573 -1.11 23.93 12.42
N ASP A 574 -0.90 25.22 12.66
CA ASP A 574 -1.95 26.22 12.43
C ASP A 574 -2.30 26.24 10.94
N ILE A 575 -3.59 26.22 10.62
CA ILE A 575 -4.11 26.18 9.24
C ILE A 575 -5.05 27.35 9.10
N LYS A 576 -4.86 28.16 8.07
CA LYS A 576 -5.82 29.21 7.70
C LYS A 576 -6.65 28.68 6.53
N LEU A 577 -7.96 28.57 6.72
CA LEU A 577 -8.92 28.18 5.68
C LEU A 577 -9.11 29.32 4.67
N SER A 578 -9.72 29.01 3.53
CA SER A 578 -9.87 29.95 2.41
C SER A 578 -10.66 31.23 2.75
N ASP A 579 -11.52 31.20 3.76
CA ASP A 579 -12.26 32.36 4.29
C ASP A 579 -11.49 33.17 5.32
N GLY A 580 -10.27 32.74 5.65
CA GLY A 580 -9.43 33.34 6.68
C GLY A 580 -9.60 32.75 8.08
N THR A 581 -10.51 31.78 8.28
CA THR A 581 -10.70 31.10 9.57
C THR A 581 -9.41 30.35 9.96
N LEU A 582 -8.90 30.64 11.16
CA LEU A 582 -7.70 29.98 11.69
C LEU A 582 -8.10 28.72 12.49
N ILE A 583 -7.54 27.58 12.12
CA ILE A 583 -7.58 26.33 12.86
C ILE A 583 -6.23 26.16 13.57
N PRO A 584 -6.18 26.27 14.91
CA PRO A 584 -4.94 26.10 15.65
C PRO A 584 -4.38 24.67 15.58
N LYS A 585 -3.06 24.55 15.63
CA LYS A 585 -2.32 23.30 15.82
C LYS A 585 -2.87 22.55 17.03
N GLY A 586 -3.07 21.24 16.86
CA GLY A 586 -3.60 20.34 17.91
C GLY A 586 -5.12 20.22 17.90
N SER A 587 -5.84 21.03 17.12
CA SER A 587 -7.30 20.94 17.01
C SER A 587 -7.74 19.66 16.32
N SER A 588 -8.75 19.00 16.89
CA SER A 588 -9.44 17.87 16.26
C SER A 588 -10.58 18.39 15.38
N LEU A 589 -10.59 17.95 14.13
CA LEU A 589 -11.57 18.35 13.12
C LEU A 589 -12.45 17.17 12.74
N LEU A 590 -13.74 17.46 12.65
CA LEU A 590 -14.80 16.55 12.30
C LEU A 590 -15.69 17.24 11.27
N VAL A 591 -16.01 16.55 10.17
CA VAL A 591 -16.94 17.08 9.17
C VAL A 591 -18.32 16.51 9.45
N SER A 592 -19.29 17.38 9.69
CA SER A 592 -20.68 16.99 9.91
C SER A 592 -21.28 16.38 8.64
N SER A 593 -22.11 15.35 8.79
CA SER A 593 -22.84 14.73 7.68
C SER A 593 -24.17 15.44 7.40
N HIS A 594 -24.46 16.60 8.01
CA HIS A 594 -25.80 17.19 7.98
C HIS A 594 -26.30 17.54 6.57
N LYS A 595 -25.42 17.75 5.58
CA LYS A 595 -25.81 17.91 4.16
C LYS A 595 -26.68 16.76 3.65
N MET A 596 -26.60 15.59 4.28
CA MET A 596 -27.44 14.42 3.96
C MET A 596 -28.92 14.62 4.32
N TRP A 597 -29.25 15.61 5.16
CA TRP A 597 -30.63 16.01 5.51
C TRP A 597 -30.94 17.47 5.18
N ASP A 598 -30.08 18.14 4.44
CA ASP A 598 -30.26 19.54 4.06
C ASP A 598 -31.31 19.64 2.94
N PRO A 599 -32.42 20.40 3.13
CA PRO A 599 -33.47 20.53 2.12
C PRO A 599 -33.00 21.24 0.83
N ASP A 600 -31.94 22.06 0.91
CA ASP A 600 -31.35 22.73 -0.25
C ASP A 600 -30.52 21.76 -1.12
N VAL A 601 -30.09 20.64 -0.53
CA VAL A 601 -29.36 19.57 -1.21
C VAL A 601 -30.29 18.42 -1.61
N TYR A 602 -31.23 18.05 -0.76
CA TYR A 602 -32.17 16.95 -0.98
C TYR A 602 -33.61 17.40 -0.70
N PRO A 603 -34.49 17.51 -1.72
CA PRO A 603 -35.89 17.87 -1.51
C PRO A 603 -36.61 16.84 -0.62
N ASN A 604 -37.39 17.29 0.36
CA ASN A 604 -38.07 16.44 1.35
C ASN A 604 -37.11 15.45 2.05
N PRO A 605 -36.06 15.95 2.75
CA PRO A 605 -34.97 15.11 3.24
C PRO A 605 -35.38 14.11 4.32
N GLU A 606 -36.46 14.39 5.05
CA GLU A 606 -37.02 13.51 6.09
C GLU A 606 -37.82 12.32 5.53
N THR A 607 -38.11 12.33 4.22
CA THR A 607 -38.86 11.25 3.56
C THR A 607 -37.90 10.26 2.90
N PHE A 608 -38.06 8.98 3.22
CA PHE A 608 -37.35 7.91 2.52
C PHE A 608 -37.91 7.75 1.10
N ASP A 609 -37.14 8.18 0.11
CA ASP A 609 -37.52 8.09 -1.31
C ASP A 609 -36.59 7.10 -2.04
N PRO A 610 -37.05 5.86 -2.30
CA PRO A 610 -36.21 4.82 -2.88
C PRO A 610 -35.71 5.13 -4.31
N TYR A 611 -36.33 6.08 -5.00
CA TYR A 611 -36.02 6.43 -6.39
C TYR A 611 -35.15 7.69 -6.52
N ARG A 612 -34.85 8.39 -5.42
CA ARG A 612 -34.11 9.65 -5.39
C ARG A 612 -32.81 9.62 -6.20
N PHE A 613 -31.96 8.63 -5.93
CA PHE A 613 -30.65 8.52 -6.58
C PHE A 613 -30.73 7.82 -7.95
N MET A 614 -31.82 7.11 -8.25
CA MET A 614 -32.09 6.61 -9.60
C MET A 614 -32.34 7.77 -10.55
N ARG A 615 -33.26 8.69 -10.20
CA ARG A 615 -33.56 9.88 -10.99
C ARG A 615 -32.34 10.79 -11.15
N LEU A 616 -31.51 10.91 -10.11
CA LEU A 616 -30.26 11.67 -10.20
C LEU A 616 -29.29 11.09 -11.24
N ARG A 617 -29.25 9.76 -11.43
CA ARG A 617 -28.40 9.09 -12.43
C ARG A 617 -28.95 9.18 -13.86
N GLU A 618 -30.21 9.55 -14.02
CA GLU A 618 -30.83 9.81 -15.32
C GLU A 618 -30.55 11.23 -15.81
N THR A 619 -30.00 12.09 -14.94
CA THR A 619 -29.55 13.43 -15.31
C THR A 619 -28.17 13.34 -15.97
N PRO A 620 -27.98 13.90 -17.18
CA PRO A 620 -26.68 13.90 -17.86
C PRO A 620 -25.56 14.48 -16.98
N GLY A 621 -24.44 13.76 -16.87
CA GLY A 621 -23.28 14.14 -16.04
C GLY A 621 -23.29 13.62 -14.59
N HIS A 622 -24.37 12.94 -14.17
CA HIS A 622 -24.52 12.37 -12.81
C HIS A 622 -24.64 10.82 -12.80
N GLU A 623 -24.34 10.17 -13.92
CA GLU A 623 -24.57 8.73 -14.14
C GLU A 623 -23.80 7.83 -13.15
N THR A 624 -22.64 8.31 -12.68
CA THR A 624 -21.76 7.60 -11.73
C THR A 624 -21.70 8.24 -10.34
N SER A 625 -22.14 9.49 -10.17
CA SER A 625 -22.03 10.22 -8.89
C SER A 625 -22.98 9.68 -7.82
N ALA A 626 -24.11 9.11 -8.23
CA ALA A 626 -25.16 8.59 -7.35
C ALA A 626 -25.06 7.09 -7.06
N GLN A 627 -23.97 6.39 -7.43
CA GLN A 627 -23.76 5.00 -7.00
C GLN A 627 -23.49 4.91 -5.50
N LEU A 628 -23.89 3.81 -4.85
CA LEU A 628 -23.66 3.57 -3.41
C LEU A 628 -22.18 3.73 -3.03
N VAL A 629 -21.29 3.27 -3.90
CA VAL A 629 -19.83 3.28 -3.69
C VAL A 629 -19.17 4.63 -3.97
N SER A 630 -19.91 5.61 -4.50
CA SER A 630 -19.39 6.92 -4.88
C SER A 630 -19.53 7.90 -3.72
N PRO A 631 -18.41 8.29 -3.06
CA PRO A 631 -18.44 9.30 -2.01
C PRO A 631 -18.56 10.70 -2.61
N SER A 632 -19.23 11.62 -1.91
CA SER A 632 -19.27 13.05 -2.28
C SER A 632 -19.27 13.93 -1.03
N PRO A 633 -18.96 15.24 -1.15
CA PRO A 633 -19.08 16.18 -0.03
C PRO A 633 -20.48 16.22 0.59
N GLU A 634 -21.51 15.94 -0.22
CA GLU A 634 -22.93 15.93 0.15
C GLU A 634 -23.39 14.56 0.68
N HIS A 635 -22.54 13.53 0.60
CA HIS A 635 -22.85 12.18 1.05
C HIS A 635 -21.60 11.43 1.57
N LEU A 636 -21.39 11.50 2.88
CA LEU A 636 -20.15 11.07 3.57
C LEU A 636 -20.20 9.64 4.15
N GLY A 637 -21.11 8.79 3.67
CA GLY A 637 -21.40 7.49 4.28
C GLY A 637 -20.25 6.47 4.21
N PHE A 638 -19.31 6.66 3.27
CA PHE A 638 -18.05 5.93 3.20
C PHE A 638 -16.83 6.84 3.43
N GLY A 639 -17.01 8.03 4.02
CA GLY A 639 -15.98 9.08 4.04
C GLY A 639 -15.73 9.69 2.67
N TYR A 640 -14.71 10.54 2.53
CA TYR A 640 -14.44 11.29 1.30
C TYR A 640 -12.93 11.59 1.12
N GLY A 641 -12.48 11.66 -0.14
CA GLY A 641 -11.06 11.85 -0.50
C GLY A 641 -10.18 10.59 -0.34
N LYS A 642 -8.86 10.80 -0.13
CA LYS A 642 -7.85 9.72 -0.05
C LYS A 642 -8.16 8.67 1.04
N HIS A 643 -8.91 9.06 2.07
CA HIS A 643 -9.28 8.23 3.22
C HIS A 643 -10.74 7.72 3.17
N ALA A 644 -11.41 7.80 2.02
CA ALA A 644 -12.68 7.11 1.82
C ALA A 644 -12.49 5.59 2.01
N CYS A 645 -13.51 4.94 2.56
CA CYS A 645 -13.50 3.54 2.96
C CYS A 645 -12.98 2.66 1.81
N PRO A 646 -11.89 1.91 2.02
CA PRO A 646 -11.29 1.07 1.00
C PRO A 646 -12.20 -0.13 0.63
N GLY A 647 -12.97 -0.63 1.59
CA GLY A 647 -13.84 -1.80 1.43
C GLY A 647 -15.23 -1.51 0.85
N ARG A 648 -15.55 -0.27 0.48
CA ARG A 648 -16.92 0.14 0.09
C ARG A 648 -17.50 -0.63 -1.10
N PHE A 649 -16.68 -1.04 -2.07
CA PHE A 649 -17.11 -1.84 -3.22
C PHE A 649 -17.49 -3.26 -2.81
N TYR A 650 -16.74 -3.83 -1.87
CA TYR A 650 -17.02 -5.15 -1.31
C TYR A 650 -18.29 -5.12 -0.45
N ALA A 651 -18.38 -4.17 0.49
CA ALA A 651 -19.57 -3.99 1.33
C ALA A 651 -20.83 -3.75 0.50
N ALA A 652 -20.73 -2.97 -0.58
CA ALA A 652 -21.84 -2.76 -1.50
C ALA A 652 -22.27 -4.07 -2.20
N ASN A 653 -21.33 -4.90 -2.66
CA ASN A 653 -21.66 -6.17 -3.30
C ASN A 653 -22.26 -7.16 -2.31
N GLU A 654 -21.68 -7.30 -1.11
CA GLU A 654 -22.18 -8.19 -0.07
C GLU A 654 -23.62 -7.85 0.32
N VAL A 655 -23.90 -6.58 0.59
CA VAL A 655 -25.25 -6.14 0.96
C VAL A 655 -26.25 -6.32 -0.20
N LYS A 656 -25.83 -6.07 -1.44
CA LYS A 656 -26.69 -6.31 -2.62
C LYS A 656 -27.01 -7.79 -2.79
N ILE A 657 -26.02 -8.67 -2.66
CA ILE A 657 -26.20 -10.13 -2.74
C ILE A 657 -27.15 -10.59 -1.63
N ALA A 658 -26.91 -10.16 -0.38
CA ALA A 658 -27.78 -10.44 0.75
C ALA A 658 -29.22 -9.99 0.50
N LEU A 659 -29.42 -8.78 -0.01
CA LEU A 659 -30.75 -8.28 -0.35
C LEU A 659 -31.42 -9.04 -1.48
N CYS A 660 -30.69 -9.43 -2.53
CA CYS A 660 -31.24 -10.28 -3.59
C CYS A 660 -31.76 -11.61 -3.03
N HIS A 661 -31.00 -12.28 -2.17
CA HIS A 661 -31.46 -13.51 -1.54
C HIS A 661 -32.65 -13.28 -0.61
N ILE A 662 -32.64 -12.22 0.21
CA ILE A 662 -33.75 -11.91 1.11
C ILE A 662 -35.03 -11.63 0.30
N LEU A 663 -34.96 -10.80 -0.73
CA LEU A 663 -36.11 -10.40 -1.55
C LEU A 663 -36.67 -11.53 -2.41
N LEU A 664 -35.80 -12.40 -2.95
CA LEU A 664 -36.22 -13.49 -3.83
C LEU A 664 -36.70 -14.72 -3.06
N LYS A 665 -36.20 -14.93 -1.82
CA LYS A 665 -36.55 -16.11 -1.03
C LYS A 665 -37.63 -15.88 0.01
N TYR A 666 -37.85 -14.64 0.47
CA TYR A 666 -38.73 -14.37 1.61
C TYR A 666 -39.72 -13.25 1.35
N ASP A 667 -40.95 -13.44 1.83
CA ASP A 667 -41.87 -12.34 2.10
C ASP A 667 -41.56 -11.81 3.49
N PHE A 668 -41.58 -10.49 3.68
CA PHE A 668 -41.38 -9.87 4.99
C PHE A 668 -42.29 -8.67 5.20
N LYS A 669 -42.74 -8.49 6.44
CA LYS A 669 -43.49 -7.32 6.90
C LYS A 669 -43.04 -6.90 8.29
N LEU A 670 -43.38 -5.67 8.69
CA LEU A 670 -43.23 -5.24 10.07
C LEU A 670 -44.24 -5.99 10.96
N PRO A 671 -43.91 -6.27 12.23
CA PRO A 671 -44.91 -6.71 13.21
C PRO A 671 -46.06 -5.71 13.31
N ASP A 672 -47.29 -6.21 13.48
CA ASP A 672 -48.47 -5.36 13.54
C ASP A 672 -48.34 -4.36 14.72
N GLY A 673 -48.51 -3.06 14.44
CA GLY A 673 -48.35 -1.99 15.44
C GLY A 673 -46.91 -1.56 15.74
N TYR A 674 -45.88 -2.11 15.06
CA TYR A 674 -44.49 -1.70 15.24
C TYR A 674 -44.10 -0.53 14.32
N THR A 675 -43.71 0.59 14.93
CA THR A 675 -43.13 1.74 14.20
C THR A 675 -41.61 1.75 14.38
N PRO A 676 -40.81 1.66 13.29
CA PRO A 676 -39.36 1.71 13.39
C PRO A 676 -38.88 3.01 14.01
N THR A 677 -38.09 2.92 15.09
CA THR A 677 -37.49 4.08 15.75
C THR A 677 -35.99 4.16 15.49
N VAL A 678 -35.47 5.39 15.55
CA VAL A 678 -34.04 5.68 15.44
C VAL A 678 -33.53 6.10 16.82
N ARG A 679 -32.42 5.51 17.25
CA ARG A 679 -31.74 5.88 18.49
C ARG A 679 -30.48 6.66 18.17
N THR A 680 -30.34 7.82 18.80
CA THR A 680 -29.15 8.66 18.73
C THR A 680 -28.43 8.62 20.07
N ARG A 681 -27.12 8.30 20.05
CA ARG A 681 -26.27 8.33 21.25
C ARG A 681 -24.95 8.99 20.89
N GLY A 682 -24.71 10.20 21.41
CA GLY A 682 -23.56 11.01 21.03
C GLY A 682 -23.57 11.30 19.52
N ILE A 683 -22.51 10.88 18.83
CA ILE A 683 -22.36 11.03 17.36
C ILE A 683 -22.83 9.82 16.56
N SER A 684 -23.40 8.80 17.22
CA SER A 684 -23.84 7.55 16.60
C SER A 684 -25.35 7.55 16.39
N VAL A 685 -25.79 7.12 15.20
CA VAL A 685 -27.20 6.95 14.85
C VAL A 685 -27.42 5.49 14.46
N SER A 686 -28.40 4.84 15.09
CA SER A 686 -28.68 3.42 14.85
C SER A 686 -30.17 3.14 14.81
N ALA A 687 -30.57 2.13 14.02
CA ALA A 687 -31.91 1.58 14.08
C ALA A 687 -32.13 0.86 15.42
N ASP A 688 -33.39 0.77 15.85
CA ASP A 688 -33.77 0.08 17.08
C ASP A 688 -33.17 -1.35 17.13
N PRO A 689 -32.27 -1.65 18.09
CA PRO A 689 -31.58 -2.94 18.14
C PRO A 689 -32.49 -4.12 18.50
N SER A 690 -33.70 -3.84 19.01
CA SER A 690 -34.75 -4.83 19.28
C SER A 690 -35.70 -5.08 18.11
N ALA A 691 -35.52 -4.40 16.98
CA ALA A 691 -36.39 -4.54 15.81
C ALA A 691 -36.48 -5.99 15.32
N LYS A 692 -37.71 -6.44 15.09
CA LYS A 692 -38.04 -7.75 14.50
C LYS A 692 -38.71 -7.56 13.15
N LEU A 693 -38.56 -8.54 12.26
CA LEU A 693 -39.42 -8.71 11.08
C LEU A 693 -40.27 -9.96 11.23
N VAL A 694 -41.47 -9.93 10.66
CA VAL A 694 -42.29 -11.11 10.44
C VAL A 694 -42.02 -11.57 9.01
N ILE A 695 -41.55 -12.80 8.83
CA ILE A 695 -41.10 -13.33 7.54
C ILE A 695 -41.76 -14.67 7.24
N ARG A 696 -41.81 -15.05 5.96
CA ARG A 696 -42.09 -16.44 5.51
C ARG A 696 -41.31 -16.76 4.24
N ARG A 697 -41.02 -18.04 4.02
CA ARG A 697 -40.37 -18.54 2.79
C ARG A 697 -41.35 -18.48 1.61
N ARG A 698 -40.90 -17.90 0.49
CA ARG A 698 -41.61 -17.90 -0.81
C ARG A 698 -41.19 -19.11 -1.66
N GLN A 699 -41.95 -19.40 -2.71
CA GLN A 699 -41.50 -20.32 -3.77
C GLN A 699 -40.47 -19.62 -4.66
N ASP A 700 -39.38 -20.31 -4.98
CA ASP A 700 -38.29 -19.72 -5.79
C ASP A 700 -38.74 -19.47 -7.23
N GLU A 701 -38.64 -18.21 -7.66
CA GLU A 701 -38.99 -17.79 -9.03
C GLU A 701 -37.86 -18.09 -10.03
N ILE A 702 -36.62 -18.14 -9.53
CA ILE A 702 -35.40 -18.50 -10.26
C ILE A 702 -34.42 -19.23 -9.33
N ALA A 703 -33.62 -20.15 -9.86
CA ALA A 703 -32.49 -20.72 -9.13
C ALA A 703 -31.34 -19.70 -9.07
N LEU A 704 -30.83 -19.44 -7.86
CA LEU A 704 -29.75 -18.47 -7.57
C LEU A 704 -28.39 -19.14 -7.34
#